data_AF-A0A1C4BSN3-F1
#
_entry.id   AF-A0A1C4BSN3-F1
#
_cell.length_a   1.000
_cell.length_b   1.000
_cell.length_c   1.000
_cell.angle_alpha   90.00
_cell.angle_beta   90.00
_cell.angle_gamma   90.00
#
_symmetry.space_group_name_H-M   'P 1'
#
loop_
_entity.id
_entity.type
_entity.pdbx_description
1 polymer ?
#
loop_
_entity_poly.entity_id
_entity_poly.type
_entity_poly.pdbx_seq_one_letter_code
_entity_poly.pdbx_strand_id
1 'polypeptide(L)'
;MKKKKGRVTLPSEENFLKETKELMERWGADAIRDSDGTKLDDDIKQLDAKIYTTYFVARAHNEFAEKHMDECQQLYLMSLFNTAITDTLEIDFMKGYFEEQLKPDYIHSPKKYWEVIDRTTGEIVDVKDWEVNEEKNCVLITNAIPWHEYTVSFLVYAIWDPTQMYNHITNNWGDKPHDIPFDVRQPHSNEFMKTYLKQWLTENPDTDVVRFTTFFYHFTLVFNNLGKEKFVDWFGYGASVSVAALDAFQKEKGYRLRPEDIVDQGYYNTSFRIPTTAFLDYIDFVHKFVAEEAKKLVDIVHENGKEAMMFLGDNWIGTEPYGKYFENIGLDAVVGSVGGGATLRMIADIPHVRYTEGRFLPYFFPDTFYEGNNPTIEANENWLTARRALLRNPVDRIGYGGYLSLAYQFPEFISYIEKVTEEFREIHDTIKGVQPYSGLKVAILNSWGKLRTWQTHMVAHALWYKQIYSYLGVLESLSGAAVEVSFISFDDVINEGIPEDIDVIINAGDVGTAYSGGANWINEKLITTIRAWMYNGGGFIGIGEPTAYQHEGHYFQLANVLGVDKELGFSLSTDKYFINPVENHFISADSTQFDFGEGMKNIYALSDKTEIIEYSNGEVHLSSHPFGQGRAVYIAGLPYSEENTRLLMRALYYAANKEGEFQKYHASNIYCEVHAYPSIQKMAIVNNSMIEQKTVVYDGQGNRKEVTLAPSEIRWEDFSNED
;
A
#
# COMPACT_ATOMS: atom_id res chain seq x y z
N MET A 1 -0.19 -20.07 35.06
CA MET A 1 -1.36 -19.43 34.43
C MET A 1 -1.89 -20.37 33.35
N LYS A 2 -3.20 -20.46 33.13
CA LYS A 2 -3.76 -21.23 32.01
C LYS A 2 -3.37 -20.47 30.73
N LYS A 3 -2.64 -21.12 29.79
CA LYS A 3 -2.25 -20.47 28.53
C LYS A 3 -3.51 -19.93 27.84
N LYS A 4 -3.49 -18.64 27.48
CA LYS A 4 -4.57 -18.03 26.68
C LYS A 4 -4.51 -18.63 25.28
N LYS A 5 -5.66 -19.02 24.73
CA LYS A 5 -5.81 -19.53 23.37
C LYS A 5 -6.69 -18.58 22.56
N GLY A 6 -6.57 -18.61 21.24
CA GLY A 6 -7.41 -17.84 20.34
C GLY A 6 -6.64 -16.78 19.54
N ARG A 7 -7.31 -16.25 18.52
CA ARG A 7 -6.87 -15.12 17.68
C ARG A 7 -5.61 -15.39 16.87
N VAL A 8 -5.28 -16.66 16.67
CA VAL A 8 -4.08 -17.08 15.95
C VAL A 8 -4.47 -18.12 14.90
N THR A 9 -4.16 -17.82 13.64
CA THR A 9 -4.35 -18.72 12.50
C THR A 9 -3.02 -19.38 12.14
N LEU A 10 -3.00 -20.71 12.13
CA LEU A 10 -1.82 -21.53 11.85
C LEU A 10 -1.89 -22.14 10.44
N PRO A 11 -0.85 -22.00 9.59
CA PRO A 11 -0.79 -22.75 8.33
C PRO A 11 -0.48 -24.22 8.61
N SER A 12 -1.01 -25.15 7.83
CA SER A 12 -0.74 -26.58 7.96
C SER A 12 -0.82 -27.30 6.60
N GLU A 13 -0.23 -28.49 6.53
CA GLU A 13 -0.02 -29.25 5.30
C GLU A 13 -0.21 -30.77 5.53
N GLU A 14 -0.40 -31.51 4.43
CA GLU A 14 -0.54 -32.97 4.45
C GLU A 14 0.63 -33.64 5.17
N ASN A 15 0.36 -34.71 5.92
CA ASN A 15 1.35 -35.51 6.66
C ASN A 15 2.06 -34.77 7.81
N PHE A 16 1.48 -33.68 8.35
CA PHE A 16 2.08 -32.88 9.43
C PHE A 16 1.21 -32.74 10.68
N LEU A 17 0.31 -33.70 10.94
CA LEU A 17 -0.70 -33.67 12.01
C LEU A 17 -0.12 -33.52 13.43
N LYS A 18 0.93 -34.26 13.76
CA LYS A 18 1.47 -34.31 15.13
C LYS A 18 2.09 -32.96 15.52
N GLU A 19 2.93 -32.43 14.63
CA GLU A 19 3.61 -31.16 14.77
C GLU A 19 2.58 -30.01 14.74
N THR A 20 1.54 -30.12 13.91
CA THR A 20 0.41 -29.16 13.91
C THR A 20 -0.27 -29.11 15.28
N LYS A 21 -0.59 -30.26 15.89
CA LYS A 21 -1.18 -30.31 17.25
C LYS A 21 -0.27 -29.66 18.30
N GLU A 22 1.03 -29.94 18.23
CA GLU A 22 2.01 -29.32 19.12
C GLU A 22 1.98 -27.79 18.99
N LEU A 23 2.09 -27.27 17.77
CA LEU A 23 2.15 -25.84 17.53
C LEU A 23 0.83 -25.13 17.83
N MET A 24 -0.31 -25.76 17.58
CA MET A 24 -1.61 -25.24 18.04
C MET A 24 -1.65 -25.05 19.55
N GLU A 25 -1.13 -26.02 20.32
CA GLU A 25 -1.07 -25.90 21.78
C GLU A 25 -0.07 -24.84 22.23
N ARG A 26 1.11 -24.79 21.60
CA ARG A 26 2.18 -23.85 21.96
C ARG A 26 1.79 -22.41 21.66
N TRP A 27 1.38 -22.13 20.43
CA TRP A 27 1.01 -20.80 19.95
C TRP A 27 -0.42 -20.40 20.32
N GLY A 28 -1.23 -21.35 20.80
CA GLY A 28 -2.62 -21.12 21.16
C GLY A 28 -3.51 -20.84 19.94
N ALA A 29 -3.23 -21.48 18.81
CA ALA A 29 -4.01 -21.32 17.58
C ALA A 29 -5.43 -21.89 17.71
N ASP A 30 -6.39 -21.16 17.18
CA ASP A 30 -7.82 -21.50 17.13
C ASP A 30 -8.37 -21.52 15.70
N ALA A 31 -7.53 -21.27 14.70
CA ALA A 31 -7.84 -21.47 13.29
C ALA A 31 -6.67 -22.14 12.57
N ILE A 32 -6.98 -22.95 11.57
CA ILE A 32 -6.01 -23.64 10.72
C ILE A 32 -6.34 -23.32 9.26
N ARG A 33 -5.30 -23.08 8.46
CA ARG A 33 -5.40 -22.84 7.01
C ARG A 33 -4.50 -23.81 6.26
N ASP A 34 -4.91 -24.24 5.07
CA ASP A 34 -4.00 -24.88 4.11
C ASP A 34 -2.76 -24.02 3.80
N SER A 35 -1.61 -24.70 3.73
CA SER A 35 -0.37 -24.15 3.14
C SER A 35 -0.52 -24.04 1.62
N ASP A 36 0.27 -23.16 1.00
CA ASP A 36 0.10 -22.85 -0.41
C ASP A 36 0.42 -24.08 -1.30
N GLY A 37 -0.56 -24.47 -2.12
CA GLY A 37 -0.46 -25.61 -3.02
C GLY A 37 -0.69 -26.99 -2.37
N THR A 38 -1.05 -27.05 -1.08
CA THR A 38 -1.37 -28.28 -0.36
C THR A 38 -2.86 -28.34 0.03
N LYS A 39 -3.31 -29.46 0.59
CA LYS A 39 -4.60 -29.59 1.25
C LYS A 39 -4.41 -29.99 2.70
N LEU A 40 -5.43 -29.77 3.52
CA LEU A 40 -5.45 -30.29 4.89
C LEU A 40 -5.94 -31.74 4.87
N ASP A 41 -5.25 -32.61 5.60
CA ASP A 41 -5.73 -33.97 5.90
C ASP A 41 -7.04 -33.90 6.70
N ASP A 42 -7.92 -34.89 6.53
CA ASP A 42 -9.19 -34.94 7.26
C ASP A 42 -8.96 -34.95 8.78
N ASP A 43 -7.92 -35.63 9.26
CA ASP A 43 -7.55 -35.62 10.69
C ASP A 43 -7.15 -34.22 11.22
N ILE A 44 -6.65 -33.33 10.35
CA ILE A 44 -6.33 -31.93 10.70
C ILE A 44 -7.61 -31.09 10.74
N LYS A 45 -8.53 -31.32 9.79
CA LYS A 45 -9.83 -30.65 9.74
C LYS A 45 -10.71 -30.98 10.95
N GLN A 46 -10.54 -32.15 11.55
CA GLN A 46 -11.26 -32.57 12.76
C GLN A 46 -10.66 -32.05 14.07
N LEU A 47 -9.63 -31.19 14.03
CA LEU A 47 -9.09 -30.53 15.22
C LEU A 47 -10.07 -29.45 15.73
N ASP A 48 -10.00 -29.15 17.03
CA ASP A 48 -10.82 -28.11 17.67
C ASP A 48 -10.31 -26.71 17.29
N ALA A 49 -10.51 -26.33 16.03
CA ALA A 49 -10.14 -25.06 15.43
C ALA A 49 -11.06 -24.72 14.24
N LYS A 50 -11.20 -23.43 13.95
CA LYS A 50 -11.85 -22.99 12.72
C LYS A 50 -11.02 -23.41 11.51
N ILE A 51 -11.65 -24.00 10.51
CA ILE A 51 -10.99 -24.40 9.27
C ILE A 51 -11.16 -23.31 8.22
N TYR A 52 -10.05 -22.68 7.86
CA TYR A 52 -9.97 -21.74 6.76
C TYR A 52 -9.58 -22.52 5.52
N THR A 53 -10.32 -22.32 4.43
CA THR A 53 -9.99 -22.95 3.16
C THR A 53 -9.82 -21.90 2.08
N THR A 54 -8.65 -21.89 1.45
CA THR A 54 -8.32 -21.01 0.34
C THR A 54 -9.28 -21.28 -0.84
N TYR A 55 -9.88 -20.23 -1.39
CA TYR A 55 -10.77 -20.31 -2.54
C TYR A 55 -10.33 -19.35 -3.65
N PHE A 56 -10.13 -19.89 -4.86
CA PHE A 56 -9.76 -19.13 -6.05
C PHE A 56 -11.00 -18.98 -6.94
N VAL A 57 -11.43 -17.74 -7.20
CA VAL A 57 -12.69 -17.50 -7.92
C VAL A 57 -12.49 -17.54 -9.44
N ALA A 58 -11.41 -16.93 -9.92
CA ALA A 58 -11.20 -16.63 -11.34
C ALA A 58 -10.00 -17.37 -11.97
N ARG A 59 -9.52 -18.45 -11.34
CA ARG A 59 -8.41 -19.30 -11.82
C ARG A 59 -8.50 -20.72 -11.22
N ALA A 60 -7.51 -21.57 -11.50
CA ALA A 60 -7.42 -22.97 -11.05
C ALA A 60 -8.51 -23.92 -11.62
N HIS A 61 -9.18 -23.50 -12.69
CA HIS A 61 -10.25 -24.26 -13.36
C HIS A 61 -9.99 -24.38 -14.87
N ASN A 62 -8.83 -24.93 -15.25
CA ASN A 62 -8.42 -25.05 -16.66
C ASN A 62 -9.44 -25.81 -17.52
N GLU A 63 -10.12 -26.84 -17.00
CA GLU A 63 -11.16 -27.56 -17.76
C GLU A 63 -12.34 -26.69 -18.22
N PHE A 64 -12.60 -25.59 -17.50
CA PHE A 64 -13.56 -24.56 -17.89
C PHE A 64 -12.88 -23.54 -18.82
N ALA A 65 -11.75 -22.97 -18.39
CA ALA A 65 -11.06 -21.91 -19.11
C ALA A 65 -10.66 -22.32 -20.55
N GLU A 66 -10.17 -23.54 -20.75
CA GLU A 66 -9.79 -24.08 -22.06
C GLU A 66 -10.97 -24.17 -23.05
N LYS A 67 -12.21 -24.28 -22.54
CA LYS A 67 -13.43 -24.31 -23.37
C LYS A 67 -13.95 -22.90 -23.71
N HIS A 68 -13.48 -21.89 -22.97
CA HIS A 68 -13.94 -20.50 -23.03
C HIS A 68 -12.75 -19.54 -23.07
N MET A 69 -11.77 -19.82 -23.93
CA MET A 69 -10.55 -18.99 -24.05
C MET A 69 -10.85 -17.55 -24.49
N ASP A 70 -11.99 -17.31 -25.13
CA ASP A 70 -12.52 -15.98 -25.47
C ASP A 70 -12.98 -15.18 -24.25
N GLU A 71 -13.16 -15.83 -23.10
CA GLU A 71 -13.50 -15.21 -21.82
C GLU A 71 -12.30 -15.08 -20.87
N CYS A 72 -11.06 -15.30 -21.34
CA CYS A 72 -9.87 -15.05 -20.54
C CYS A 72 -9.77 -13.56 -20.16
N GLN A 73 -9.10 -13.26 -19.03
CA GLN A 73 -8.84 -11.87 -18.65
C GLN A 73 -8.02 -11.16 -19.72
N GLN A 74 -8.28 -9.87 -19.93
CA GLN A 74 -7.55 -9.07 -20.90
C GLN A 74 -6.79 -7.93 -20.24
N LEU A 75 -5.78 -7.43 -20.96
CA LEU A 75 -5.00 -6.26 -20.57
C LEU A 75 -4.75 -5.40 -21.80
N TYR A 76 -4.65 -4.09 -21.59
CA TYR A 76 -3.95 -3.23 -22.54
C TYR A 76 -2.45 -3.24 -22.25
N LEU A 77 -1.66 -3.45 -23.29
CA LEU A 77 -0.20 -3.30 -23.28
C LEU A 77 0.23 -2.23 -24.28
N MET A 78 1.45 -1.73 -24.12
CA MET A 78 2.08 -0.81 -25.05
C MET A 78 3.37 -1.42 -25.59
N SER A 79 3.63 -1.27 -26.90
CA SER A 79 4.92 -1.61 -27.49
C SER A 79 6.04 -0.74 -26.89
N LEU A 80 7.29 -1.12 -27.13
CA LEU A 80 8.40 -0.18 -26.96
C LEU A 80 8.22 1.03 -27.89
N PHE A 81 8.96 2.10 -27.62
CA PHE A 81 9.07 3.24 -28.53
C PHE A 81 9.90 2.83 -29.75
N ASN A 82 9.40 3.12 -30.95
CA ASN A 82 10.04 2.77 -32.21
C ASN A 82 10.22 4.01 -33.08
N THR A 83 11.45 4.37 -33.41
CA THR A 83 11.75 5.51 -34.26
C THR A 83 11.59 5.15 -35.73
N ALA A 84 10.76 5.90 -36.47
CA ALA A 84 10.67 5.79 -37.92
C ALA A 84 11.94 6.35 -38.57
N ILE A 85 12.54 5.62 -39.50
CA ILE A 85 13.70 6.11 -40.29
C ILE A 85 13.23 6.58 -41.69
N THR A 86 12.13 5.99 -42.16
CA THR A 86 11.47 6.29 -43.43
C THR A 86 10.00 6.63 -43.17
N ASP A 87 9.23 6.80 -44.23
CA ASP A 87 7.78 6.99 -44.19
C ASP A 87 6.99 5.71 -43.81
N THR A 88 7.71 4.63 -43.57
CA THR A 88 7.19 3.31 -43.25
C THR A 88 7.88 2.78 -42.00
N LEU A 89 7.13 2.18 -41.09
CA LEU A 89 7.66 1.63 -39.84
C LEU A 89 6.94 0.33 -39.47
N GLU A 90 7.69 -0.75 -39.30
CA GLU A 90 7.18 -2.01 -38.74
C GLU A 90 7.50 -2.06 -37.24
N ILE A 91 6.48 -2.31 -36.42
CA ILE A 91 6.58 -2.40 -34.96
C ILE A 91 6.20 -3.81 -34.52
N ASP A 92 7.17 -4.57 -34.01
CA ASP A 92 6.92 -5.78 -33.21
C ASP A 92 6.42 -5.34 -31.83
N PHE A 93 5.11 -5.42 -31.62
CA PHE A 93 4.47 -4.90 -30.43
C PHE A 93 4.54 -5.87 -29.24
N MET A 94 4.77 -7.16 -29.48
CA MET A 94 4.96 -8.17 -28.43
C MET A 94 6.41 -8.22 -27.91
N LYS A 95 7.35 -7.55 -28.57
CA LYS A 95 8.75 -7.49 -28.18
C LYS A 95 8.95 -7.16 -26.70
N GLY A 96 9.53 -8.12 -25.99
CA GLY A 96 9.89 -7.98 -24.57
C GLY A 96 8.76 -8.28 -23.59
N TYR A 97 7.65 -8.88 -24.05
CA TYR A 97 6.61 -9.50 -23.23
C TYR A 97 6.79 -11.02 -23.19
N PHE A 98 6.23 -11.66 -22.16
CA PHE A 98 6.29 -13.11 -22.01
C PHE A 98 5.12 -13.78 -22.74
N GLU A 99 5.41 -14.50 -23.82
CA GLU A 99 4.39 -15.14 -24.66
C GLU A 99 3.67 -16.31 -23.98
N GLU A 100 4.26 -16.90 -22.93
CA GLU A 100 3.57 -17.91 -22.10
C GLU A 100 2.55 -17.28 -21.15
N GLN A 101 2.70 -15.99 -20.83
CA GLN A 101 1.73 -15.25 -20.02
C GLN A 101 0.63 -14.62 -20.89
N LEU A 102 0.98 -14.13 -22.08
CA LEU A 102 0.16 -13.16 -22.82
C LEU A 102 0.02 -13.56 -24.30
N LYS A 103 -1.19 -13.40 -24.83
CA LYS A 103 -1.50 -13.63 -26.25
C LYS A 103 -2.29 -12.47 -26.85
N PRO A 104 -1.89 -11.88 -27.99
CA PRO A 104 -2.66 -10.81 -28.64
C PRO A 104 -4.12 -11.19 -28.93
N ASP A 105 -5.03 -10.26 -28.71
CA ASP A 105 -6.45 -10.41 -29.04
C ASP A 105 -6.74 -10.02 -30.49
N TYR A 106 -6.94 -11.04 -31.33
CA TYR A 106 -7.38 -10.90 -32.72
C TYR A 106 -8.86 -11.27 -32.93
N ILE A 107 -9.56 -11.67 -31.86
CA ILE A 107 -11.01 -11.93 -31.93
C ILE A 107 -11.75 -10.60 -32.12
N HIS A 108 -11.29 -9.57 -31.43
CA HIS A 108 -11.82 -8.22 -31.53
C HIS A 108 -11.00 -7.36 -32.49
N SER A 109 -11.68 -6.48 -33.23
CA SER A 109 -11.02 -5.68 -34.28
C SER A 109 -9.93 -4.76 -33.72
N PRO A 110 -8.65 -4.93 -34.14
CA PRO A 110 -7.57 -4.03 -33.74
C PRO A 110 -7.86 -2.57 -34.11
N LYS A 111 -8.51 -2.32 -35.25
CA LYS A 111 -8.87 -0.96 -35.70
C LYS A 111 -9.87 -0.24 -34.79
N LYS A 112 -10.61 -0.96 -33.96
CA LYS A 112 -11.58 -0.39 -33.02
C LYS A 112 -11.00 -0.26 -31.61
N TYR A 113 -10.18 -1.21 -31.18
CA TYR A 113 -9.73 -1.30 -29.79
C TYR A 113 -8.25 -1.00 -29.59
N TRP A 114 -7.42 -0.94 -30.63
CA TRP A 114 -6.00 -0.60 -30.51
C TRP A 114 -5.76 0.82 -31.00
N GLU A 115 -4.64 1.40 -30.59
CA GLU A 115 -4.28 2.77 -30.92
C GLU A 115 -2.79 2.82 -31.30
N VAL A 116 -2.47 3.50 -32.39
CA VAL A 116 -1.09 3.80 -32.77
C VAL A 116 -0.88 5.29 -32.55
N ILE A 117 0.13 5.66 -31.77
CA ILE A 117 0.40 7.05 -31.38
C ILE A 117 1.77 7.44 -31.87
N ASP A 118 1.83 8.58 -32.55
CA ASP A 118 3.05 9.33 -32.79
C ASP A 118 3.44 10.01 -31.46
N ARG A 119 4.41 9.42 -30.75
CA ARG A 119 4.84 9.89 -29.42
C ARG A 119 5.64 11.19 -29.48
N THR A 120 6.12 11.58 -30.66
CA THR A 120 6.81 12.87 -30.84
C THR A 120 5.82 14.04 -30.85
N THR A 121 4.62 13.83 -31.38
CA THR A 121 3.57 14.88 -31.46
C THR A 121 2.43 14.67 -30.47
N GLY A 122 2.23 13.46 -29.98
CA GLY A 122 1.07 13.03 -29.21
C GLY A 122 -0.16 12.70 -30.05
N GLU A 123 -0.08 12.81 -31.38
CA GLU A 123 -1.20 12.59 -32.29
C GLU A 123 -1.46 11.09 -32.54
N ILE A 124 -2.73 10.77 -32.72
CA ILE A 124 -3.17 9.40 -33.05
C ILE A 124 -2.98 9.19 -34.56
N VAL A 125 -2.32 8.11 -34.95
CA VAL A 125 -2.18 7.72 -36.35
C VAL A 125 -3.52 7.20 -36.88
N ASP A 126 -3.95 7.73 -38.02
CA ASP A 126 -5.21 7.34 -38.66
C ASP A 126 -5.26 5.83 -38.90
N VAL A 127 -6.41 5.21 -38.61
CA VAL A 127 -6.64 3.77 -38.77
C VAL A 127 -6.37 3.26 -40.19
N LYS A 128 -6.42 4.11 -41.21
CA LYS A 128 -6.07 3.76 -42.60
C LYS A 128 -4.56 3.68 -42.88
N ASP A 129 -3.74 4.30 -42.02
CA ASP A 129 -2.30 4.48 -42.22
C ASP A 129 -1.45 3.44 -41.47
N TRP A 130 -2.10 2.39 -40.93
CA TRP A 130 -1.40 1.22 -40.39
C TRP A 130 -2.15 -0.08 -40.70
N GLU A 131 -1.52 -1.24 -40.55
CA GLU A 131 -2.12 -2.57 -40.66
C GLU A 131 -1.46 -3.56 -39.69
N VAL A 132 -2.20 -4.57 -39.22
CA VAL A 132 -1.67 -5.60 -38.32
C VAL A 132 -1.31 -6.84 -39.13
N ASN A 133 -0.11 -7.38 -38.90
CA ASN A 133 0.29 -8.70 -39.33
C ASN A 133 0.16 -9.68 -38.15
N GLU A 134 -0.94 -10.43 -38.12
CA GLU A 134 -1.27 -11.35 -37.02
C GLU A 134 -0.27 -12.51 -36.88
N GLU A 135 0.31 -12.99 -37.98
CA GLU A 135 1.28 -14.09 -37.96
C GLU A 135 2.61 -13.70 -37.31
N LYS A 136 2.97 -12.42 -37.41
CA LYS A 136 4.23 -11.88 -36.88
C LYS A 136 4.06 -11.07 -35.60
N ASN A 137 2.83 -10.80 -35.17
CA ASN A 137 2.54 -9.82 -34.11
C ASN A 137 3.20 -8.46 -34.38
N CYS A 138 3.07 -7.96 -35.61
CA CYS A 138 3.62 -6.68 -36.03
C CYS A 138 2.53 -5.69 -36.48
N VAL A 139 2.76 -4.39 -36.29
CA VAL A 139 2.01 -3.32 -36.94
C VAL A 139 2.88 -2.63 -37.98
N LEU A 140 2.43 -2.55 -39.22
CA LEU A 140 3.06 -1.75 -40.28
C LEU A 140 2.36 -0.40 -40.38
N ILE A 141 3.10 0.68 -40.17
CA ILE A 141 2.66 2.07 -40.42
C ILE A 141 3.17 2.46 -41.82
N THR A 142 2.32 3.04 -42.66
CA THR A 142 2.63 3.34 -44.07
C THR A 142 2.84 4.82 -44.39
N ASN A 143 2.50 5.71 -43.45
CA ASN A 143 2.67 7.16 -43.56
C ASN A 143 3.27 7.75 -42.29
N ALA A 144 4.32 7.09 -41.77
CA ALA A 144 5.09 7.58 -40.64
C ALA A 144 5.89 8.83 -41.03
N ILE A 145 6.23 9.68 -40.06
CA ILE A 145 7.11 10.82 -40.27
C ILE A 145 8.53 10.38 -39.84
N PRO A 146 9.54 10.46 -40.74
CA PRO A 146 10.90 10.13 -40.37
C PRO A 146 11.37 10.88 -39.12
N TRP A 147 12.04 10.15 -38.23
CA TRP A 147 12.59 10.55 -36.94
C TRP A 147 11.56 10.79 -35.82
N HIS A 148 10.28 10.54 -36.08
CA HIS A 148 9.29 10.46 -35.01
C HIS A 148 9.32 9.08 -34.34
N GLU A 149 8.94 9.03 -33.07
CA GLU A 149 8.76 7.79 -32.32
C GLU A 149 7.29 7.39 -32.30
N TYR A 150 7.03 6.10 -32.45
CA TYR A 150 5.70 5.53 -32.48
C TYR A 150 5.57 4.38 -31.47
N THR A 151 4.36 4.22 -30.95
CA THR A 151 3.97 3.09 -30.12
C THR A 151 2.62 2.53 -30.55
N VAL A 152 2.39 1.25 -30.28
CA VAL A 152 1.10 0.58 -30.42
C VAL A 152 0.58 0.24 -29.03
N SER A 153 -0.63 0.65 -28.72
CA SER A 153 -1.39 0.21 -27.54
C SER A 153 -2.38 -0.87 -27.99
N PHE A 154 -2.24 -2.09 -27.47
CA PHE A 154 -2.91 -3.29 -27.99
C PHE A 154 -3.49 -4.15 -26.86
N LEU A 155 -4.54 -4.93 -27.19
CA LEU A 155 -5.16 -5.87 -26.26
C LEU A 155 -4.48 -7.24 -26.32
N VAL A 156 -4.32 -7.86 -25.16
CA VAL A 156 -3.90 -9.25 -25.00
C VAL A 156 -4.86 -9.98 -24.06
N TYR A 157 -4.98 -11.30 -24.24
CA TYR A 157 -5.47 -12.22 -23.22
C TYR A 157 -4.32 -12.62 -22.30
N ALA A 158 -4.59 -12.65 -20.99
CA ALA A 158 -3.76 -13.35 -20.02
C ALA A 158 -4.10 -14.84 -20.05
N ILE A 159 -3.13 -15.66 -20.46
CA ILE A 159 -3.26 -17.12 -20.57
C ILE A 159 -2.51 -17.86 -19.45
N TRP A 160 -1.89 -17.11 -18.52
CA TRP A 160 -1.30 -17.62 -17.30
C TRP A 160 -1.50 -16.61 -16.17
N ASP A 161 -2.14 -17.05 -15.08
CA ASP A 161 -2.38 -16.25 -13.89
C ASP A 161 -1.06 -15.74 -13.29
N PRO A 162 -0.90 -14.42 -13.04
CA PRO A 162 0.38 -13.87 -12.61
C PRO A 162 0.89 -14.40 -11.27
N THR A 163 0.02 -14.61 -10.27
CA THR A 163 0.41 -15.15 -8.96
C THR A 163 0.81 -16.62 -9.09
N GLN A 164 0.03 -17.43 -9.82
CA GLN A 164 0.36 -18.83 -10.05
C GLN A 164 1.67 -18.97 -10.83
N MET A 165 1.90 -18.12 -11.84
CA MET A 165 3.13 -18.05 -12.60
C MET A 165 4.33 -17.71 -11.71
N TYR A 166 4.21 -16.68 -10.87
CA TYR A 166 5.25 -16.31 -9.91
C TYR A 166 5.61 -17.50 -9.00
N ASN A 167 4.60 -18.16 -8.43
CA ASN A 167 4.79 -19.32 -7.57
C ASN A 167 5.38 -20.52 -8.33
N HIS A 168 4.93 -20.76 -9.55
CA HIS A 168 5.42 -21.84 -10.40
C HIS A 168 6.91 -21.67 -10.71
N ILE A 169 7.31 -20.48 -11.16
CA ILE A 169 8.69 -20.17 -11.52
C ILE A 169 9.58 -20.20 -10.28
N THR A 170 9.14 -19.56 -9.19
CA THR A 170 9.92 -19.46 -7.94
C THR A 170 10.14 -20.84 -7.29
N ASN A 171 9.13 -21.71 -7.28
CA ASN A 171 9.21 -23.04 -6.69
C ASN A 171 9.67 -24.13 -7.67
N ASN A 172 9.89 -23.79 -8.94
CA ASN A 172 10.23 -24.72 -10.00
C ASN A 172 9.25 -25.93 -10.07
N TRP A 173 7.95 -25.65 -10.22
CA TRP A 173 6.90 -26.67 -10.25
C TRP A 173 6.92 -27.59 -11.49
N GLY A 174 7.85 -27.39 -12.44
CA GLY A 174 8.06 -28.27 -13.59
C GLY A 174 6.86 -28.30 -14.53
N ASP A 175 6.39 -29.49 -14.91
CA ASP A 175 5.30 -29.64 -15.90
C ASP A 175 3.89 -29.42 -15.33
N LYS A 176 3.76 -28.79 -14.15
CA LYS A 176 2.45 -28.49 -13.57
C LYS A 176 1.68 -27.53 -14.49
N PRO A 177 0.42 -27.84 -14.88
CA PRO A 177 -0.36 -26.97 -15.76
C PRO A 177 -0.44 -25.53 -15.26
N HIS A 178 -0.38 -24.58 -16.20
CA HIS A 178 -0.47 -23.16 -15.93
C HIS A 178 -1.94 -22.77 -15.71
N ASP A 179 -2.26 -22.15 -14.58
CA ASP A 179 -3.63 -21.72 -14.30
C ASP A 179 -4.02 -20.62 -15.30
N ILE A 180 -5.11 -20.82 -16.04
CA ILE A 180 -5.63 -19.83 -17.00
C ILE A 180 -6.67 -18.94 -16.28
N PRO A 181 -6.47 -17.61 -16.20
CA PRO A 181 -7.40 -16.71 -15.54
C PRO A 181 -8.56 -16.31 -16.47
N PHE A 182 -9.78 -16.21 -15.93
CA PHE A 182 -10.99 -15.87 -16.70
C PHE A 182 -11.71 -14.61 -16.16
N ASP A 183 -12.37 -13.85 -17.05
CA ASP A 183 -13.05 -12.59 -16.75
C ASP A 183 -14.50 -12.86 -16.35
N VAL A 184 -14.82 -12.64 -15.08
CA VAL A 184 -16.15 -12.86 -14.51
C VAL A 184 -17.24 -11.90 -15.03
N ARG A 185 -16.87 -10.89 -15.82
CA ARG A 185 -17.84 -10.06 -16.56
C ARG A 185 -18.47 -10.82 -17.72
N GLN A 186 -17.79 -11.84 -18.23
CA GLN A 186 -18.26 -12.65 -19.33
C GLN A 186 -19.32 -13.66 -18.86
N PRO A 187 -20.31 -13.97 -19.71
CA PRO A 187 -21.50 -14.70 -19.28
C PRO A 187 -21.22 -16.12 -18.78
N HIS A 188 -20.37 -16.91 -19.45
CA HIS A 188 -20.09 -18.27 -19.01
C HIS A 188 -19.26 -18.30 -17.73
N SER A 189 -18.27 -17.41 -17.62
CA SER A 189 -17.41 -17.24 -16.45
C SER A 189 -18.21 -16.79 -15.23
N ASN A 190 -19.16 -15.86 -15.42
CA ASN A 190 -20.04 -15.38 -14.38
C ASN A 190 -20.98 -16.49 -13.84
N GLU A 191 -21.53 -17.31 -14.73
CA GLU A 191 -22.37 -18.45 -14.35
C GLU A 191 -21.54 -19.55 -13.66
N PHE A 192 -20.35 -19.83 -14.18
CA PHE A 192 -19.43 -20.85 -13.66
C PHE A 192 -19.01 -20.52 -12.23
N MET A 193 -18.52 -19.30 -11.94
CA MET A 193 -18.03 -18.96 -10.59
C MET A 193 -19.10 -19.17 -9.51
N LYS A 194 -20.37 -18.88 -9.81
CA LYS A 194 -21.50 -19.02 -8.87
C LYS A 194 -21.89 -20.48 -8.69
N THR A 195 -21.96 -21.22 -9.79
CA THR A 195 -22.37 -22.63 -9.78
C THR A 195 -21.30 -23.48 -9.10
N TYR A 196 -20.03 -23.23 -9.42
CA TYR A 196 -18.90 -23.93 -8.85
C TYR A 196 -18.75 -23.65 -7.35
N LEU A 197 -18.93 -22.40 -6.88
CA LEU A 197 -18.89 -22.10 -5.45
C LEU A 197 -19.93 -22.91 -4.66
N LYS A 198 -21.17 -23.01 -5.16
CA LYS A 198 -22.23 -23.82 -4.52
C LYS A 198 -21.87 -25.30 -4.45
N GLN A 199 -21.33 -25.85 -5.54
CA GLN A 199 -20.84 -27.22 -5.57
C GLN A 199 -19.69 -27.41 -4.57
N TRP A 200 -18.68 -26.54 -4.62
CA TRP A 200 -17.51 -26.59 -3.76
C TRP A 200 -17.87 -26.52 -2.28
N LEU A 201 -18.84 -25.68 -1.89
CA LEU A 201 -19.35 -25.60 -0.51
C LEU A 201 -19.98 -26.92 -0.05
N THR A 202 -20.64 -27.64 -0.96
CA THR A 202 -21.22 -28.97 -0.67
C THR A 202 -20.12 -30.02 -0.51
N GLU A 203 -19.03 -29.91 -1.28
CA GLU A 203 -17.90 -30.84 -1.26
C GLU A 203 -16.91 -30.56 -0.12
N ASN A 204 -16.97 -29.39 0.52
CA ASN A 204 -16.10 -28.98 1.63
C ASN A 204 -16.92 -28.64 2.89
N PRO A 205 -17.61 -29.62 3.49
CA PRO A 205 -18.49 -29.37 4.63
C PRO A 205 -17.74 -28.87 5.87
N ASP A 206 -16.50 -29.30 6.07
CA ASP A 206 -15.67 -28.96 7.24
C ASP A 206 -15.10 -27.52 7.22
N THR A 207 -15.24 -26.78 6.12
CA THR A 207 -14.78 -25.38 6.06
C THR A 207 -15.65 -24.49 6.95
N ASP A 208 -15.05 -23.71 7.84
CA ASP A 208 -15.76 -22.67 8.61
C ASP A 208 -15.67 -21.30 7.93
N VAL A 209 -14.51 -21.01 7.31
CA VAL A 209 -14.20 -19.73 6.68
C VAL A 209 -13.74 -19.95 5.25
N VAL A 210 -14.48 -19.41 4.29
CA VAL A 210 -14.07 -19.35 2.89
C VAL A 210 -13.13 -18.17 2.73
N ARG A 211 -11.83 -18.47 2.54
CA ARG A 211 -10.79 -17.48 2.35
C ARG A 211 -10.62 -17.21 0.86
N PHE A 212 -11.41 -16.28 0.34
CA PHE A 212 -11.25 -15.73 -1.01
C PHE A 212 -9.83 -15.20 -1.17
N THR A 213 -9.05 -15.81 -2.08
CA THR A 213 -7.64 -15.46 -2.34
C THR A 213 -7.41 -15.18 -3.84
N THR A 214 -8.02 -14.17 -4.44
CA THR A 214 -8.91 -13.18 -3.80
C THR A 214 -10.28 -13.22 -4.46
N PHE A 215 -10.58 -12.29 -5.36
CA PHE A 215 -11.81 -12.28 -6.14
C PHE A 215 -11.46 -12.39 -7.62
N PHE A 216 -11.62 -11.31 -8.37
CA PHE A 216 -11.74 -11.38 -9.82
C PHE A 216 -10.47 -10.92 -10.53
N TYR A 217 -10.05 -9.68 -10.31
CA TYR A 217 -9.01 -9.06 -11.13
C TYR A 217 -7.70 -8.92 -10.37
N HIS A 218 -6.63 -9.44 -10.96
CA HIS A 218 -5.28 -9.34 -10.44
C HIS A 218 -4.79 -7.88 -10.47
N PHE A 219 -3.98 -7.50 -9.49
CA PHE A 219 -3.20 -6.25 -9.60
C PHE A 219 -2.28 -6.30 -10.83
N THR A 220 -1.87 -5.16 -11.35
CA THR A 220 -1.01 -5.14 -12.54
C THR A 220 0.30 -5.88 -12.26
N LEU A 221 0.52 -7.02 -12.94
CA LEU A 221 1.75 -7.81 -12.85
C LEU A 221 2.03 -8.47 -14.20
N VAL A 222 3.04 -7.96 -14.91
CA VAL A 222 3.39 -8.40 -16.27
C VAL A 222 4.84 -8.83 -16.31
N PHE A 223 5.13 -9.92 -17.02
CA PHE A 223 6.45 -10.51 -17.13
C PHE A 223 7.09 -10.23 -18.50
N ASN A 224 8.41 -10.20 -18.52
CA ASN A 224 9.21 -9.99 -19.71
C ASN A 224 9.52 -11.33 -20.40
N ASN A 225 10.10 -11.26 -21.59
CA ASN A 225 10.46 -12.42 -22.41
C ASN A 225 11.47 -13.40 -21.76
N LEU A 226 11.97 -13.13 -20.55
CA LEU A 226 12.83 -14.01 -19.76
C LEU A 226 12.09 -14.67 -18.59
N GLY A 227 10.77 -14.54 -18.50
CA GLY A 227 9.99 -15.04 -17.37
C GLY A 227 10.30 -14.32 -16.05
N LYS A 228 10.71 -13.03 -16.12
CA LYS A 228 10.92 -12.17 -14.94
C LYS A 228 9.93 -11.03 -14.95
N GLU A 229 9.62 -10.47 -13.78
CA GLU A 229 8.79 -9.27 -13.67
C GLU A 229 9.29 -8.17 -14.62
N LYS A 230 8.39 -7.64 -15.44
CA LYS A 230 8.61 -6.50 -16.34
C LYS A 230 8.16 -5.21 -15.68
N PHE A 231 6.97 -5.22 -15.09
CA PHE A 231 6.43 -4.14 -14.28
C PHE A 231 5.33 -4.67 -13.36
N VAL A 232 5.16 -4.00 -12.23
CA VAL A 232 4.17 -4.30 -11.20
C VAL A 232 3.59 -3.01 -10.64
N ASP A 233 2.29 -3.02 -10.38
CA ASP A 233 1.61 -2.05 -9.50
C ASP A 233 0.55 -2.81 -8.70
N TRP A 234 0.75 -2.87 -7.38
CA TRP A 234 -0.15 -3.57 -6.46
C TRP A 234 -1.56 -2.95 -6.42
N PHE A 235 -1.72 -1.70 -6.88
CA PHE A 235 -3.00 -0.99 -7.02
C PHE A 235 -3.49 -0.91 -8.47
N GLY A 236 -2.73 -1.47 -9.41
CA GLY A 236 -2.93 -1.27 -10.83
C GLY A 236 -4.15 -2.02 -11.36
N TYR A 237 -4.93 -1.35 -12.21
CA TYR A 237 -6.20 -1.87 -12.75
C TYR A 237 -6.04 -2.68 -14.05
N GLY A 238 -4.81 -3.06 -14.42
CA GLY A 238 -4.49 -3.61 -15.76
C GLY A 238 -5.30 -4.84 -16.15
N ALA A 239 -5.48 -5.81 -15.23
CA ALA A 239 -6.20 -7.06 -15.50
C ALA A 239 -7.73 -6.95 -15.46
N SER A 240 -8.27 -5.76 -15.15
CA SER A 240 -9.73 -5.52 -15.12
C SER A 240 -10.30 -5.11 -16.48
N VAL A 241 -9.46 -4.94 -17.48
CA VAL A 241 -9.85 -4.49 -18.81
C VAL A 241 -10.35 -5.68 -19.63
N SER A 242 -11.40 -5.47 -20.38
CA SER A 242 -11.83 -6.38 -21.45
C SER A 242 -12.67 -5.61 -22.45
N VAL A 243 -12.86 -6.15 -23.66
CA VAL A 243 -13.79 -5.55 -24.64
C VAL A 243 -15.19 -5.40 -24.04
N ALA A 244 -15.64 -6.41 -23.28
CA ALA A 244 -16.90 -6.35 -22.54
C ALA A 244 -16.92 -5.21 -21.51
N ALA A 245 -15.82 -5.00 -20.76
CA ALA A 245 -15.72 -3.89 -19.82
C ALA A 245 -15.73 -2.52 -20.52
N LEU A 246 -14.99 -2.36 -21.63
CA LEU A 246 -14.91 -1.11 -22.38
C LEU A 246 -16.25 -0.71 -23.01
N ASP A 247 -16.97 -1.67 -23.60
CA ASP A 247 -18.27 -1.41 -24.22
C ASP A 247 -19.35 -1.15 -23.13
N ALA A 248 -19.26 -1.83 -21.98
CA ALA A 248 -20.14 -1.56 -20.83
C ALA A 248 -19.87 -0.18 -20.20
N PHE A 249 -18.59 0.20 -20.05
CA PHE A 249 -18.20 1.54 -19.61
C PHE A 249 -18.78 2.61 -20.53
N GLN A 250 -18.61 2.45 -21.85
CA GLN A 250 -19.13 3.41 -22.82
C GLN A 250 -20.64 3.56 -22.72
N LYS A 251 -21.36 2.46 -22.50
CA LYS A 251 -22.80 2.46 -22.29
C LYS A 251 -23.23 3.19 -21.01
N GLU A 252 -22.49 3.03 -19.91
CA GLU A 252 -22.82 3.62 -18.61
C GLU A 252 -22.40 5.10 -18.49
N LYS A 253 -21.18 5.43 -18.90
CA LYS A 253 -20.59 6.78 -18.75
C LYS A 253 -20.83 7.69 -19.95
N GLY A 254 -21.27 7.14 -21.09
CA GLY A 254 -21.65 7.91 -22.28
C GLY A 254 -20.48 8.35 -23.17
N TYR A 255 -19.25 7.91 -22.88
CA TYR A 255 -18.07 8.15 -23.70
C TYR A 255 -17.15 6.92 -23.70
N ARG A 256 -16.31 6.80 -24.73
CA ARG A 256 -15.40 5.66 -24.91
C ARG A 256 -14.04 5.97 -24.30
N LEU A 257 -13.52 5.06 -23.46
CA LEU A 257 -12.13 5.08 -23.05
C LEU A 257 -11.21 4.77 -24.22
N ARG A 258 -10.10 5.48 -24.30
CA ARG A 258 -8.99 5.18 -25.19
C ARG A 258 -8.09 4.12 -24.56
N PRO A 259 -7.35 3.33 -25.38
CA PRO A 259 -6.23 2.55 -24.87
C PRO A 259 -5.25 3.42 -24.05
N GLU A 260 -5.02 4.66 -24.48
CA GLU A 260 -4.16 5.61 -23.77
C GLU A 260 -4.64 5.99 -22.36
N ASP A 261 -5.96 5.97 -22.11
CA ASP A 261 -6.51 6.21 -20.77
C ASP A 261 -6.17 5.07 -19.79
N ILE A 262 -5.68 3.93 -20.29
CA ILE A 262 -5.28 2.76 -19.51
C ILE A 262 -3.76 2.56 -19.50
N VAL A 263 -3.10 2.58 -20.67
CA VAL A 263 -1.65 2.35 -20.75
C VAL A 263 -0.84 3.54 -20.25
N ASP A 264 -1.43 4.74 -20.28
CA ASP A 264 -0.85 6.00 -19.77
C ASP A 264 0.62 6.15 -20.17
N GLN A 265 0.90 6.23 -21.48
CA GLN A 265 2.26 6.41 -22.02
C GLN A 265 3.26 5.31 -21.61
N GLY A 266 2.79 4.15 -21.17
CA GLY A 266 3.60 3.05 -20.65
C GLY A 266 3.83 3.07 -19.14
N TYR A 267 3.22 4.02 -18.42
CA TYR A 267 3.20 4.05 -16.96
C TYR A 267 2.07 3.21 -16.36
N TYR A 268 1.12 2.75 -17.18
CA TYR A 268 0.02 1.86 -16.82
C TYR A 268 -0.82 2.36 -15.65
N ASN A 269 -1.03 3.69 -15.59
CA ASN A 269 -1.71 4.40 -14.51
C ASN A 269 -1.20 3.98 -13.12
N THR A 270 0.11 3.84 -12.96
CA THR A 270 0.70 3.56 -11.66
C THR A 270 0.16 4.54 -10.60
N SER A 271 -0.03 4.09 -9.36
CA SER A 271 -0.51 4.93 -8.24
C SER A 271 0.30 6.23 -8.02
N PHE A 272 1.49 6.35 -8.60
CA PHE A 272 2.34 7.55 -8.58
C PHE A 272 1.91 8.61 -9.59
N ARG A 273 1.16 8.26 -10.64
CA ARG A 273 0.66 9.18 -11.66
C ARG A 273 -0.56 9.89 -11.11
N ILE A 274 -0.65 11.20 -11.35
CA ILE A 274 -1.85 11.98 -11.02
C ILE A 274 -3.00 11.40 -11.84
N PRO A 275 -4.04 10.83 -11.21
CA PRO A 275 -5.08 10.13 -11.94
C PRO A 275 -5.89 11.11 -12.79
N THR A 276 -6.17 10.75 -14.03
CA THR A 276 -7.07 11.52 -14.89
C THR A 276 -8.52 11.28 -14.48
N THR A 277 -9.42 12.20 -14.84
CA THR A 277 -10.86 11.99 -14.65
C THR A 277 -11.35 10.70 -15.30
N ALA A 278 -10.85 10.39 -16.51
CA ALA A 278 -11.24 9.18 -17.23
C ALA A 278 -10.83 7.90 -16.48
N PHE A 279 -9.63 7.89 -15.87
CA PHE A 279 -9.18 6.76 -15.07
C PHE A 279 -9.92 6.65 -13.74
N LEU A 280 -10.23 7.76 -13.07
CA LEU A 280 -11.07 7.76 -11.86
C LEU A 280 -12.49 7.23 -12.15
N ASP A 281 -13.07 7.63 -13.28
CA ASP A 281 -14.36 7.10 -13.72
C ASP A 281 -14.30 5.60 -13.99
N TYR A 282 -13.18 5.11 -14.55
CA TYR A 282 -12.96 3.68 -14.78
C TYR A 282 -12.80 2.91 -13.46
N ILE A 283 -12.03 3.42 -12.50
CA ILE A 283 -11.91 2.84 -11.16
C ILE A 283 -13.29 2.72 -10.49
N ASP A 284 -14.08 3.79 -10.50
CA ASP A 284 -15.44 3.80 -9.93
C ASP A 284 -16.36 2.77 -10.61
N PHE A 285 -16.29 2.68 -11.94
CA PHE A 285 -17.04 1.70 -12.74
C PHE A 285 -16.66 0.25 -12.40
N VAL A 286 -15.37 -0.06 -12.32
CA VAL A 286 -14.88 -1.40 -11.96
C VAL A 286 -15.23 -1.71 -10.51
N HIS A 287 -15.00 -0.77 -9.58
CA HIS A 287 -15.28 -0.96 -8.16
C HIS A 287 -16.76 -1.32 -7.90
N LYS A 288 -17.68 -0.61 -8.57
CA LYS A 288 -19.11 -0.91 -8.50
C LYS A 288 -19.43 -2.33 -8.96
N PHE A 289 -18.92 -2.73 -10.12
CA PHE A 289 -19.15 -4.08 -10.66
C PHE A 289 -18.58 -5.17 -9.75
N VAL A 290 -17.34 -5.00 -9.29
CA VAL A 290 -16.68 -5.97 -8.40
C VAL A 290 -17.46 -6.10 -7.09
N ALA A 291 -17.91 -4.98 -6.50
CA ALA A 291 -18.70 -5.04 -5.27
C ALA A 291 -20.03 -5.80 -5.47
N GLU A 292 -20.73 -5.56 -6.58
CA GLU A 292 -21.98 -6.24 -6.91
C GLU A 292 -21.82 -7.74 -7.13
N GLU A 293 -20.76 -8.18 -7.82
CA GLU A 293 -20.50 -9.62 -8.05
C GLU A 293 -19.93 -10.30 -6.80
N ALA A 294 -19.03 -9.66 -6.06
CA ALA A 294 -18.46 -10.20 -4.83
C ALA A 294 -19.55 -10.42 -3.77
N LYS A 295 -20.50 -9.47 -3.65
CA LYS A 295 -21.68 -9.64 -2.79
C LYS A 295 -22.41 -10.95 -3.07
N LYS A 296 -22.62 -11.31 -4.34
CA LYS A 296 -23.35 -12.54 -4.71
C LYS A 296 -22.61 -13.79 -4.22
N LEU A 297 -21.28 -13.80 -4.25
CA LEU A 297 -20.48 -14.91 -3.74
C LEU A 297 -20.50 -14.96 -2.21
N VAL A 298 -20.41 -13.80 -1.55
CA VAL A 298 -20.52 -13.70 -0.09
C VAL A 298 -21.88 -14.18 0.40
N ASP A 299 -22.97 -13.75 -0.26
CA ASP A 299 -24.33 -14.20 0.05
C ASP A 299 -24.44 -15.74 -0.06
N ILE A 300 -23.85 -16.35 -1.10
CA ILE A 300 -23.80 -17.83 -1.24
C ILE A 300 -23.06 -18.48 -0.05
N VAL A 301 -21.94 -17.91 0.39
CA VAL A 301 -21.17 -18.43 1.53
C VAL A 301 -21.98 -18.33 2.82
N HIS A 302 -22.64 -17.19 3.07
CA HIS A 302 -23.49 -16.96 4.23
C HIS A 302 -24.73 -17.85 4.26
N GLU A 303 -25.37 -18.08 3.12
CA GLU A 303 -26.50 -19.02 2.97
C GLU A 303 -26.12 -20.45 3.36
N ASN A 304 -24.83 -20.80 3.30
CA ASN A 304 -24.29 -22.10 3.71
C ASN A 304 -23.70 -22.08 5.13
N GLY A 305 -23.92 -21.00 5.90
CA GLY A 305 -23.53 -20.90 7.31
C GLY A 305 -22.03 -20.76 7.56
N LYS A 306 -21.26 -20.29 6.57
CA LYS A 306 -19.81 -20.09 6.65
C LYS A 306 -19.47 -18.60 6.64
N GLU A 307 -18.27 -18.23 7.11
CA GLU A 307 -17.77 -16.85 7.04
C GLU A 307 -17.04 -16.60 5.70
N ALA A 308 -17.17 -15.39 5.17
CA ALA A 308 -16.49 -14.94 3.95
C ALA A 308 -15.34 -13.98 4.29
N MET A 309 -14.12 -14.42 4.04
CA MET A 309 -12.91 -13.64 4.28
C MET A 309 -12.20 -13.31 2.97
N MET A 310 -11.81 -12.06 2.78
CA MET A 310 -11.02 -11.61 1.64
C MET A 310 -9.54 -11.51 2.00
N PHE A 311 -8.65 -12.02 1.14
CA PHE A 311 -7.23 -11.66 1.20
C PHE A 311 -6.97 -10.30 0.51
N LEU A 312 -6.32 -9.37 1.19
CA LEU A 312 -5.89 -8.10 0.61
C LEU A 312 -4.57 -8.32 -0.15
N GLY A 313 -4.69 -8.78 -1.39
CA GLY A 313 -3.60 -9.13 -2.30
C GLY A 313 -4.14 -9.87 -3.52
N ASP A 314 -3.26 -10.29 -4.43
CA ASP A 314 -3.61 -11.07 -5.64
C ASP A 314 -4.76 -10.43 -6.44
N ASN A 315 -5.89 -11.13 -6.58
CA ASN A 315 -7.07 -10.70 -7.34
C ASN A 315 -8.00 -9.71 -6.58
N TRP A 316 -7.44 -8.68 -5.95
CA TRP A 316 -8.18 -7.74 -5.11
C TRP A 316 -8.68 -6.47 -5.80
N ILE A 317 -8.29 -6.23 -7.07
CA ILE A 317 -8.60 -4.98 -7.76
C ILE A 317 -10.11 -4.77 -7.91
N GLY A 318 -10.57 -3.55 -7.64
CA GLY A 318 -11.98 -3.16 -7.62
C GLY A 318 -12.71 -3.50 -6.32
N THR A 319 -12.11 -4.24 -5.38
CA THR A 319 -12.73 -4.41 -4.04
C THR A 319 -12.69 -3.12 -3.25
N GLU A 320 -11.57 -2.41 -3.31
CA GLU A 320 -11.31 -1.08 -2.72
C GLU A 320 -11.81 -0.96 -1.27
N PRO A 321 -11.09 -1.51 -0.26
CA PRO A 321 -11.52 -1.54 1.14
C PRO A 321 -11.87 -0.18 1.77
N TYR A 322 -11.29 0.89 1.25
CA TYR A 322 -11.57 2.27 1.68
C TYR A 322 -12.49 3.04 0.71
N GLY A 323 -12.98 2.36 -0.32
CA GLY A 323 -13.89 2.87 -1.34
C GLY A 323 -15.36 2.80 -0.90
N LYS A 324 -16.19 3.58 -1.58
CA LYS A 324 -17.60 3.80 -1.20
C LYS A 324 -18.54 2.60 -1.41
N TYR A 325 -18.15 1.59 -2.19
CA TYR A 325 -18.98 0.40 -2.40
C TYR A 325 -18.54 -0.82 -1.57
N PHE A 326 -17.45 -0.73 -0.80
CA PHE A 326 -16.90 -1.87 -0.08
C PHE A 326 -17.87 -2.48 0.94
N GLU A 327 -18.59 -1.64 1.68
CA GLU A 327 -19.63 -2.08 2.64
C GLU A 327 -20.69 -2.98 1.99
N ASN A 328 -21.02 -2.75 0.71
CA ASN A 328 -22.04 -3.51 0.00
C ASN A 328 -21.63 -4.98 -0.22
N ILE A 329 -20.34 -5.30 -0.17
CA ILE A 329 -19.87 -6.68 -0.36
C ILE A 329 -20.33 -7.57 0.79
N GLY A 330 -20.40 -7.05 2.02
CA GLY A 330 -20.85 -7.78 3.20
C GLY A 330 -19.82 -8.80 3.74
N LEU A 331 -18.52 -8.58 3.51
CA LEU A 331 -17.46 -9.46 4.02
C LEU A 331 -17.48 -9.55 5.56
N ASP A 332 -17.20 -10.75 6.08
CA ASP A 332 -16.96 -10.92 7.52
C ASP A 332 -15.60 -10.36 7.90
N ALA A 333 -14.58 -10.57 7.06
CA ALA A 333 -13.22 -10.19 7.38
C ALA A 333 -12.33 -9.89 6.18
N VAL A 334 -11.27 -9.14 6.46
CA VAL A 334 -10.13 -8.98 5.56
C VAL A 334 -8.86 -9.47 6.27
N VAL A 335 -8.10 -10.32 5.58
CA VAL A 335 -6.75 -10.73 5.97
C VAL A 335 -5.73 -10.13 5.03
N GLY A 336 -4.64 -9.55 5.53
CA GLY A 336 -3.59 -8.96 4.69
C GLY A 336 -2.19 -9.31 5.18
N SER A 337 -1.17 -9.02 4.37
CA SER A 337 0.23 -9.26 4.77
C SER A 337 0.77 -8.10 5.59
N VAL A 338 1.43 -8.40 6.71
CA VAL A 338 2.01 -7.40 7.61
C VAL A 338 3.52 -7.37 7.41
N GLY A 339 4.00 -6.36 6.68
CA GLY A 339 5.44 -6.08 6.50
C GLY A 339 6.00 -5.06 7.51
N GLY A 340 5.15 -4.31 8.19
CA GLY A 340 5.51 -3.25 9.14
C GLY A 340 4.25 -2.56 9.70
N GLY A 341 4.41 -1.42 10.33
CA GLY A 341 3.33 -0.67 10.94
C GLY A 341 2.38 -0.06 9.92
N ALA A 342 2.88 0.51 8.81
CA ALA A 342 2.01 1.08 7.78
C ALA A 342 1.10 0.01 7.12
N THR A 343 1.66 -1.16 6.78
CA THR A 343 0.88 -2.28 6.21
C THR A 343 -0.05 -2.92 7.24
N LEU A 344 0.30 -2.92 8.53
CA LEU A 344 -0.65 -3.31 9.58
C LEU A 344 -1.83 -2.33 9.61
N ARG A 345 -1.59 -1.02 9.61
CA ARG A 345 -2.66 -0.01 9.65
C ARG A 345 -3.53 -0.05 8.39
N MET A 346 -2.95 -0.36 7.23
CA MET A 346 -3.69 -0.63 6.00
C MET A 346 -4.76 -1.71 6.18
N ILE A 347 -4.53 -2.69 7.06
CA ILE A 347 -5.48 -3.78 7.36
C ILE A 347 -6.37 -3.42 8.55
N ALA A 348 -5.78 -2.94 9.65
CA ALA A 348 -6.48 -2.67 10.91
C ALA A 348 -7.54 -1.57 10.79
N ASP A 349 -7.31 -0.60 9.91
CA ASP A 349 -8.21 0.55 9.73
C ASP A 349 -9.31 0.28 8.69
N ILE A 350 -9.38 -0.92 8.09
CA ILE A 350 -10.42 -1.27 7.13
C ILE A 350 -11.81 -1.21 7.79
N PRO A 351 -12.73 -0.39 7.27
CA PRO A 351 -14.07 -0.27 7.82
C PRO A 351 -15.00 -1.38 7.30
N HIS A 352 -16.22 -1.45 7.87
CA HIS A 352 -17.34 -2.27 7.38
C HIS A 352 -17.13 -3.79 7.36
N VAL A 353 -16.14 -4.30 8.09
CA VAL A 353 -15.94 -5.74 8.33
C VAL A 353 -16.08 -6.06 9.81
N ARG A 354 -16.42 -7.32 10.13
CA ARG A 354 -16.60 -7.74 11.52
C ARG A 354 -15.26 -7.87 12.24
N TYR A 355 -14.22 -8.29 11.53
CA TYR A 355 -12.88 -8.43 12.09
C TYR A 355 -11.80 -8.33 11.01
N THR A 356 -10.58 -7.98 11.42
CA THR A 356 -9.40 -7.92 10.55
C THR A 356 -8.32 -8.89 11.01
N GLU A 357 -7.54 -9.44 10.08
CA GLU A 357 -6.48 -10.41 10.37
C GLU A 357 -5.14 -10.02 9.73
N GLY A 358 -4.07 -9.96 10.53
CA GLY A 358 -2.72 -9.71 10.04
C GLY A 358 -1.96 -11.02 9.80
N ARG A 359 -1.54 -11.30 8.57
CA ARG A 359 -0.60 -12.39 8.25
C ARG A 359 0.83 -11.85 8.31
N PHE A 360 1.56 -12.19 9.36
CA PHE A 360 2.88 -11.65 9.64
C PHE A 360 3.97 -12.29 8.77
N LEU A 361 5.06 -11.53 8.59
CA LEU A 361 6.32 -11.98 8.02
C LEU A 361 7.27 -12.48 9.14
N PRO A 362 8.27 -13.31 8.82
CA PRO A 362 8.56 -13.88 7.50
C PRO A 362 7.50 -14.90 7.06
N TYR A 363 7.24 -14.94 5.75
CA TYR A 363 6.47 -16.02 5.14
C TYR A 363 7.31 -17.31 5.21
N PHE A 364 6.70 -18.46 5.54
CA PHE A 364 7.43 -19.71 5.80
C PHE A 364 7.90 -20.34 4.49
N PHE A 365 8.99 -19.80 3.95
CA PHE A 365 9.43 -20.07 2.59
C PHE A 365 10.97 -20.17 2.49
N PRO A 366 11.52 -20.89 1.49
CA PRO A 366 12.94 -21.20 1.44
C PRO A 366 13.89 -20.02 1.26
N ASP A 367 13.38 -18.85 0.88
CA ASP A 367 14.15 -17.61 0.76
C ASP A 367 14.59 -17.05 2.13
N THR A 368 13.79 -17.24 3.18
CA THR A 368 14.14 -16.89 4.56
C THR A 368 14.54 -18.12 5.36
N PHE A 369 13.84 -19.25 5.21
CA PHE A 369 14.05 -20.44 6.03
C PHE A 369 15.01 -21.43 5.35
N TYR A 370 16.30 -21.09 5.36
CA TYR A 370 17.38 -21.95 4.85
C TYR A 370 18.54 -22.07 5.85
N GLU A 371 19.37 -23.09 5.67
CA GLU A 371 20.52 -23.35 6.53
C GLU A 371 21.49 -22.14 6.52
N GLY A 372 21.78 -21.58 7.70
CA GLY A 372 22.66 -20.43 7.86
C GLY A 372 21.96 -19.09 8.01
N ASN A 373 20.63 -19.01 7.82
CA ASN A 373 19.84 -17.83 8.18
C ASN A 373 19.25 -17.94 9.59
N ASN A 374 18.91 -16.80 10.20
CA ASN A 374 18.14 -16.76 11.45
C ASN A 374 16.82 -15.99 11.26
N PRO A 375 15.70 -16.68 10.97
CA PRO A 375 14.39 -16.03 10.73
C PRO A 375 13.84 -15.29 11.96
N THR A 376 14.37 -15.55 13.16
CA THR A 376 13.95 -14.90 14.40
C THR A 376 14.26 -13.40 14.40
N ILE A 377 15.33 -12.98 13.72
CA ILE A 377 15.73 -11.57 13.63
C ILE A 377 14.67 -10.79 12.85
N GLU A 378 14.37 -11.23 11.63
CA GLU A 378 13.34 -10.63 10.78
C GLU A 378 11.96 -10.63 11.47
N ALA A 379 11.60 -11.73 12.13
CA ALA A 379 10.35 -11.82 12.87
C ALA A 379 10.25 -10.82 14.03
N ASN A 380 11.38 -10.52 14.70
CA ASN A 380 11.42 -9.53 15.77
C ASN A 380 11.40 -8.10 15.22
N GLU A 381 12.12 -7.82 14.12
CA GLU A 381 12.04 -6.52 13.44
C GLU A 381 10.61 -6.22 12.96
N ASN A 382 9.97 -7.19 12.31
CA ASN A 382 8.59 -7.08 11.84
C ASN A 382 7.61 -6.90 13.01
N TRP A 383 7.78 -7.67 14.10
CA TRP A 383 6.94 -7.53 15.29
C TRP A 383 7.09 -6.17 15.95
N LEU A 384 8.29 -5.67 16.19
CA LEU A 384 8.51 -4.36 16.82
C LEU A 384 7.89 -3.23 16.01
N THR A 385 8.07 -3.29 14.70
CA THR A 385 7.57 -2.30 13.74
C THR A 385 6.03 -2.34 13.63
N ALA A 386 5.42 -3.53 13.64
CA ALA A 386 3.96 -3.68 13.63
C ALA A 386 3.33 -3.41 15.01
N ARG A 387 3.97 -3.78 16.11
CA ARG A 387 3.44 -3.68 17.48
C ARG A 387 3.10 -2.25 17.86
N ARG A 388 3.95 -1.29 17.52
CA ARG A 388 3.66 0.14 17.74
C ARG A 388 2.36 0.57 17.06
N ALA A 389 2.05 0.03 15.88
CA ALA A 389 0.80 0.28 15.19
C ALA A 389 -0.39 -0.51 15.80
N LEU A 390 -0.18 -1.75 16.28
CA LEU A 390 -1.21 -2.51 17.04
C LEU A 390 -1.68 -1.73 18.28
N LEU A 391 -0.76 -1.02 18.95
CA LEU A 391 -1.08 -0.19 20.11
C LEU A 391 -1.93 1.04 19.76
N ARG A 392 -2.01 1.44 18.49
CA ARG A 392 -2.92 2.50 18.03
C ARG A 392 -4.28 1.92 17.64
N ASN A 393 -4.28 0.88 16.82
CA ASN A 393 -5.48 0.18 16.41
C ASN A 393 -5.17 -1.32 16.14
N PRO A 394 -5.57 -2.24 17.03
CA PRO A 394 -5.23 -3.65 16.86
C PRO A 394 -6.14 -4.34 15.84
N VAL A 395 -5.52 -5.14 14.96
CA VAL A 395 -6.24 -6.22 14.24
C VAL A 395 -6.83 -7.20 15.24
N ASP A 396 -7.87 -7.92 14.84
CA ASP A 396 -8.58 -8.86 15.73
C ASP A 396 -7.87 -10.20 15.87
N ARG A 397 -7.08 -10.56 14.85
CA ARG A 397 -6.38 -11.83 14.72
C ARG A 397 -5.01 -11.65 14.06
N ILE A 398 -4.08 -12.54 14.36
CA ILE A 398 -2.82 -12.66 13.63
C ILE A 398 -2.64 -14.09 13.10
N GLY A 399 -1.74 -14.27 12.16
CA GLY A 399 -1.36 -15.59 11.69
C GLY A 399 -0.09 -15.54 10.86
N TYR A 400 0.31 -16.71 10.38
CA TYR A 400 1.43 -16.86 9.45
C TYR A 400 0.98 -17.66 8.23
N GLY A 401 1.76 -17.60 7.15
CA GLY A 401 1.53 -18.40 5.95
C GLY A 401 2.82 -19.09 5.50
N GLY A 402 2.68 -20.06 4.60
CA GLY A 402 3.79 -20.84 4.05
C GLY A 402 3.87 -22.24 4.62
N TYR A 403 4.98 -22.93 4.39
CA TYR A 403 5.19 -24.32 4.77
C TYR A 403 5.56 -24.43 6.25
N LEU A 404 4.64 -24.95 7.06
CA LEU A 404 4.85 -25.13 8.49
C LEU A 404 6.01 -26.10 8.77
N SER A 405 6.15 -27.11 7.92
CA SER A 405 7.26 -28.08 7.96
C SER A 405 8.64 -27.43 7.83
N LEU A 406 8.72 -26.28 7.16
CA LEU A 406 9.95 -25.51 6.99
C LEU A 406 10.26 -24.68 8.24
N ALA A 407 9.28 -23.91 8.74
CA ALA A 407 9.44 -23.12 9.96
C ALA A 407 9.76 -24.00 11.19
N TYR A 408 9.19 -25.21 11.25
CA TYR A 408 9.41 -26.16 12.34
C TYR A 408 10.87 -26.59 12.50
N GLN A 409 11.70 -26.46 11.46
CA GLN A 409 13.14 -26.76 11.51
C GLN A 409 13.96 -25.72 12.28
N PHE A 410 13.33 -24.62 12.73
CA PHE A 410 13.97 -23.51 13.44
C PHE A 410 13.38 -23.34 14.86
N PRO A 411 13.84 -24.10 15.88
CA PRO A 411 13.24 -24.10 17.22
C PRO A 411 13.26 -22.75 17.95
N GLU A 412 14.28 -21.93 17.71
CA GLU A 412 14.38 -20.57 18.26
C GLU A 412 13.25 -19.68 17.73
N PHE A 413 13.00 -19.75 16.42
CA PHE A 413 11.89 -19.05 15.78
C PHE A 413 10.54 -19.52 16.33
N ILE A 414 10.31 -20.83 16.42
CA ILE A 414 9.05 -21.38 16.98
C ILE A 414 8.81 -20.88 18.42
N SER A 415 9.87 -20.82 19.23
CA SER A 415 9.80 -20.35 20.63
C SER A 415 9.62 -18.84 20.72
N TYR A 416 10.10 -18.08 19.73
CA TYR A 416 9.87 -16.65 19.62
C TYR A 416 8.41 -16.35 19.24
N ILE A 417 7.85 -17.04 18.23
CA ILE A 417 6.44 -16.87 17.84
C ILE A 417 5.48 -17.21 18.97
N GLU A 418 5.81 -18.19 19.80
CA GLU A 418 5.05 -18.49 21.03
C GLU A 418 4.90 -17.25 21.92
N LYS A 419 5.96 -16.46 22.10
CA LYS A 419 5.92 -15.19 22.86
C LYS A 419 5.12 -14.11 22.13
N VAL A 420 5.32 -13.96 20.82
CA VAL A 420 4.59 -12.98 19.99
C VAL A 420 3.08 -13.18 20.10
N THR A 421 2.62 -14.43 20.00
CA THR A 421 1.18 -14.72 20.09
C THR A 421 0.61 -14.45 21.49
N GLU A 422 1.39 -14.65 22.55
CA GLU A 422 1.00 -14.30 23.92
C GLU A 422 0.92 -12.78 24.12
N GLU A 423 1.93 -12.04 23.64
CA GLU A 423 1.97 -10.57 23.68
C GLU A 423 0.83 -9.95 22.86
N PHE A 424 0.54 -10.48 21.67
CA PHE A 424 -0.60 -10.04 20.85
C PHE A 424 -1.93 -10.20 21.59
N ARG A 425 -2.16 -11.36 22.24
CA ARG A 425 -3.37 -11.58 23.04
C ARG A 425 -3.46 -10.62 24.21
N GLU A 426 -2.35 -10.31 24.87
CA GLU A 426 -2.32 -9.32 25.95
C GLU A 426 -2.67 -7.91 25.45
N ILE A 427 -2.09 -7.48 24.33
CA ILE A 427 -2.43 -6.20 23.69
C ILE A 427 -3.92 -6.17 23.35
N HIS A 428 -4.41 -7.14 22.58
CA HIS A 428 -5.79 -7.18 22.15
C HIS A 428 -6.78 -7.18 23.34
N ASP A 429 -6.57 -8.04 24.34
CA ASP A 429 -7.45 -8.12 25.51
C ASP A 429 -7.47 -6.83 26.34
N THR A 430 -6.38 -6.04 26.27
CA THR A 430 -6.25 -4.80 27.05
C THR A 430 -6.88 -3.62 26.32
N ILE A 431 -6.74 -3.51 24.99
CA ILE A 431 -7.01 -2.26 24.27
C ILE A 431 -7.96 -2.37 23.07
N LYS A 432 -8.48 -3.55 22.70
CA LYS A 432 -9.45 -3.61 21.59
C LYS A 432 -10.70 -2.79 21.92
N GLY A 433 -11.05 -1.85 21.03
CA GLY A 433 -12.19 -0.94 21.21
C GLY A 433 -11.93 0.20 22.19
N VAL A 434 -10.69 0.34 22.69
CA VAL A 434 -10.27 1.44 23.55
C VAL A 434 -9.56 2.48 22.70
N GLN A 435 -10.01 3.74 22.79
CA GLN A 435 -9.38 4.83 22.05
C GLN A 435 -8.04 5.21 22.70
N PRO A 436 -6.91 5.15 21.97
CA PRO A 436 -5.64 5.61 22.48
C PRO A 436 -5.62 7.14 22.58
N TYR A 437 -4.75 7.66 23.45
CA TYR A 437 -4.42 9.08 23.46
C TYR A 437 -3.77 9.49 22.12
N SER A 438 -4.22 10.62 21.59
CA SER A 438 -3.64 11.31 20.43
C SER A 438 -3.48 12.77 20.79
N GLY A 439 -2.26 13.29 20.71
CA GLY A 439 -2.00 14.70 21.01
C GLY A 439 -2.29 15.65 19.85
N LEU A 440 -2.35 15.12 18.63
CA LEU A 440 -2.62 15.86 17.40
C LEU A 440 -3.50 15.04 16.45
N LYS A 441 -4.18 15.72 15.54
CA LYS A 441 -4.76 15.15 14.32
C LYS A 441 -4.01 15.62 13.08
N VAL A 442 -3.53 14.67 12.31
CA VAL A 442 -2.66 14.87 11.14
C VAL A 442 -3.40 14.38 9.90
N ALA A 443 -3.32 15.16 8.81
CA ALA A 443 -3.87 14.78 7.52
C ALA A 443 -2.77 14.64 6.47
N ILE A 444 -2.71 13.49 5.79
CA ILE A 444 -1.88 13.29 4.61
C ILE A 444 -2.66 13.77 3.39
N LEU A 445 -2.15 14.80 2.71
CA LEU A 445 -2.75 15.40 1.52
C LEU A 445 -2.07 14.91 0.23
N ASN A 446 -2.83 14.29 -0.67
CA ASN A 446 -2.38 13.81 -1.99
C ASN A 446 -3.57 13.71 -2.98
N SER A 447 -3.38 13.16 -4.18
CA SER A 447 -4.46 13.02 -5.17
C SER A 447 -5.48 11.91 -4.89
N TRP A 448 -5.17 10.96 -4.00
CA TRP A 448 -6.01 9.78 -3.74
C TRP A 448 -6.86 9.91 -2.48
N GLY A 449 -6.37 10.63 -1.46
CA GLY A 449 -7.03 10.76 -0.17
C GLY A 449 -7.39 9.41 0.45
N LYS A 450 -8.60 9.31 0.99
CA LYS A 450 -9.08 8.14 1.74
C LYS A 450 -8.99 6.82 0.96
N LEU A 451 -9.13 6.85 -0.37
CA LEU A 451 -9.11 5.63 -1.19
C LEU A 451 -7.78 4.87 -1.08
N ARG A 452 -6.68 5.55 -0.73
CA ARG A 452 -5.35 4.97 -0.52
C ARG A 452 -4.85 5.17 0.92
N THR A 453 -5.75 5.03 1.89
CA THR A 453 -5.42 5.05 3.33
C THR A 453 -4.32 4.02 3.64
N TRP A 454 -3.17 4.50 4.14
CA TRP A 454 -1.94 3.72 4.40
C TRP A 454 -1.30 3.01 3.19
N GLN A 455 -1.71 3.38 1.97
CA GLN A 455 -1.35 2.70 0.73
C GLN A 455 -0.46 3.55 -0.19
N THR A 456 -0.10 4.77 0.23
CA THR A 456 0.67 5.69 -0.61
C THR A 456 2.16 5.34 -0.61
N HIS A 457 2.86 5.76 -1.68
CA HIS A 457 4.29 5.51 -1.88
C HIS A 457 4.65 4.02 -1.93
N MET A 458 3.78 3.18 -2.46
CA MET A 458 3.98 1.73 -2.59
C MET A 458 3.82 1.31 -4.05
N VAL A 459 4.77 0.50 -4.55
CA VAL A 459 4.76 -0.06 -5.91
C VAL A 459 4.36 -1.53 -5.83
N ALA A 460 5.25 -2.37 -5.28
CA ALA A 460 4.93 -3.71 -4.81
C ALA A 460 4.72 -3.70 -3.29
N HIS A 461 3.89 -4.62 -2.81
CA HIS A 461 3.51 -4.69 -1.41
C HIS A 461 4.73 -4.93 -0.50
N ALA A 462 4.98 -4.00 0.43
CA ALA A 462 6.04 -4.07 1.44
C ALA A 462 7.47 -4.27 0.86
N LEU A 463 7.73 -3.83 -0.37
CA LEU A 463 9.07 -3.85 -0.95
C LEU A 463 9.72 -2.46 -0.89
N TRP A 464 11.02 -2.47 -0.61
CA TRP A 464 11.84 -1.27 -0.60
C TRP A 464 12.18 -0.82 -2.03
N TYR A 465 12.05 0.48 -2.29
CA TYR A 465 12.59 1.12 -3.50
C TYR A 465 13.33 2.38 -3.11
N LYS A 466 14.48 2.60 -3.76
CA LYS A 466 15.32 3.79 -3.57
C LYS A 466 14.53 5.10 -3.73
N GLN A 467 13.60 5.15 -4.68
CA GLN A 467 12.84 6.36 -5.00
C GLN A 467 11.79 6.71 -3.95
N ILE A 468 11.39 5.77 -3.09
CA ILE A 468 10.18 5.94 -2.27
C ILE A 468 10.43 5.76 -0.77
N TYR A 469 11.56 5.17 -0.35
CA TYR A 469 11.83 4.90 1.07
C TYR A 469 11.90 6.18 1.92
N SER A 470 12.33 7.30 1.32
CA SER A 470 12.35 8.63 1.96
C SER A 470 10.95 9.18 2.26
N TYR A 471 9.90 8.63 1.63
CA TYR A 471 8.50 9.01 1.83
C TYR A 471 7.70 7.95 2.59
N LEU A 472 7.97 6.67 2.34
CA LEU A 472 7.41 5.56 3.12
C LEU A 472 7.72 5.70 4.61
N GLY A 473 8.88 6.25 4.95
CA GLY A 473 9.24 6.49 6.34
C GLY A 473 8.31 7.46 7.07
N VAL A 474 7.58 8.32 6.35
CA VAL A 474 6.52 9.16 6.93
C VAL A 474 5.36 8.29 7.42
N LEU A 475 4.84 7.41 6.56
CA LEU A 475 3.75 6.50 6.95
C LEU A 475 4.21 5.54 8.04
N GLU A 476 5.40 4.98 7.91
CA GLU A 476 5.92 4.05 8.90
C GLU A 476 6.06 4.75 10.26
N SER A 477 6.66 5.95 10.32
CA SER A 477 6.74 6.76 11.55
C SER A 477 5.38 7.04 12.16
N LEU A 478 4.39 7.42 11.35
CA LEU A 478 3.04 7.77 11.82
C LEU A 478 2.20 6.57 12.26
N SER A 479 2.47 5.37 11.74
CA SER A 479 1.64 4.18 11.96
C SER A 479 1.45 3.83 13.44
N GLY A 480 2.51 4.02 14.24
CA GLY A 480 2.54 3.85 15.69
C GLY A 480 2.64 5.15 16.50
N ALA A 481 2.60 6.33 15.86
CA ALA A 481 2.78 7.60 16.54
C ALA A 481 1.55 8.01 17.38
N ALA A 482 1.78 8.77 18.45
CA ALA A 482 0.75 9.31 19.36
C ALA A 482 -0.11 10.45 18.74
N VAL A 483 -0.56 10.26 17.50
CA VAL A 483 -1.42 11.16 16.73
C VAL A 483 -2.57 10.37 16.08
N GLU A 484 -3.64 11.07 15.74
CA GLU A 484 -4.68 10.59 14.82
C GLU A 484 -4.25 10.91 13.39
N VAL A 485 -4.41 9.96 12.46
CA VAL A 485 -3.99 10.12 11.07
C VAL A 485 -5.20 9.98 10.17
N SER A 486 -5.38 10.93 9.26
CA SER A 486 -6.40 10.94 8.21
C SER A 486 -5.75 11.13 6.85
N PHE A 487 -6.46 10.74 5.79
CA PHE A 487 -6.00 10.87 4.41
C PHE A 487 -7.04 11.67 3.63
N ILE A 488 -6.62 12.81 3.06
CA ILE A 488 -7.50 13.73 2.34
C ILE A 488 -6.98 13.96 0.93
N SER A 489 -7.89 14.16 -0.01
CA SER A 489 -7.56 14.43 -1.40
C SER A 489 -7.44 15.93 -1.69
N PHE A 490 -6.78 16.31 -2.79
CA PHE A 490 -6.85 17.70 -3.27
C PHE A 490 -8.29 18.12 -3.56
N ASP A 491 -9.10 17.21 -4.10
CA ASP A 491 -10.52 17.46 -4.37
C ASP A 491 -11.32 17.66 -3.08
N ASP A 492 -10.99 16.97 -1.99
CA ASP A 492 -11.64 17.16 -0.68
C ASP A 492 -11.39 18.61 -0.21
N VAL A 493 -10.14 19.07 -0.27
CA VAL A 493 -9.77 20.44 0.13
C VAL A 493 -10.41 21.48 -0.79
N ILE A 494 -10.42 21.23 -2.10
CA ILE A 494 -11.02 22.12 -3.09
C ILE A 494 -12.53 22.20 -2.88
N ASN A 495 -13.23 21.10 -2.62
CA ASN A 495 -14.69 21.07 -2.60
C ASN A 495 -15.26 21.40 -1.22
N GLU A 496 -14.63 20.92 -0.15
CA GLU A 496 -15.17 20.93 1.21
C GLU A 496 -14.33 21.78 2.18
N GLY A 497 -13.11 22.14 1.81
CA GLY A 497 -12.16 22.84 2.68
C GLY A 497 -11.37 21.87 3.56
N ILE A 498 -10.63 22.43 4.53
CA ILE A 498 -9.85 21.63 5.50
C ILE A 498 -10.72 21.44 6.75
N PRO A 499 -10.97 20.19 7.20
CA PRO A 499 -11.64 19.93 8.47
C PRO A 499 -11.06 20.72 9.65
N GLU A 500 -11.93 21.33 10.46
CA GLU A 500 -11.53 22.25 11.56
C GLU A 500 -10.70 21.58 12.66
N ASP A 501 -10.79 20.25 12.78
CA ASP A 501 -10.11 19.47 13.80
C ASP A 501 -8.71 18.98 13.38
N ILE A 502 -8.28 19.23 12.14
CA ILE A 502 -6.92 18.93 11.70
C ILE A 502 -5.96 19.97 12.26
N ASP A 503 -4.91 19.51 12.95
CA ASP A 503 -3.83 20.34 13.45
C ASP A 503 -2.75 20.56 12.38
N VAL A 504 -2.39 19.50 11.65
CA VAL A 504 -1.26 19.50 10.71
C VAL A 504 -1.59 18.78 9.40
N ILE A 505 -1.28 19.40 8.27
CA ILE A 505 -1.26 18.76 6.95
C ILE A 505 0.17 18.35 6.59
N ILE A 506 0.35 17.14 6.08
CA ILE A 506 1.59 16.66 5.45
C ILE A 506 1.36 16.50 3.95
N ASN A 507 2.23 17.11 3.14
CA ASN A 507 2.35 16.83 1.71
C ASN A 507 3.77 16.31 1.44
N ALA A 508 3.88 15.10 0.92
CA ALA A 508 5.14 14.40 0.76
C ALA A 508 5.22 13.70 -0.60
N GLY A 509 6.35 13.83 -1.29
CA GLY A 509 6.62 13.14 -2.56
C GLY A 509 7.48 13.95 -3.53
N ASP A 510 7.90 13.29 -4.61
CA ASP A 510 8.61 13.92 -5.73
C ASP A 510 7.66 14.74 -6.61
N VAL A 511 8.19 15.76 -7.29
CA VAL A 511 7.43 16.63 -8.19
C VAL A 511 6.64 15.85 -9.24
N GLY A 512 5.42 16.30 -9.53
CA GLY A 512 4.59 15.75 -10.60
C GLY A 512 3.96 14.38 -10.29
N THR A 513 4.21 13.82 -9.11
CA THR A 513 3.53 12.61 -8.64
C THR A 513 2.15 12.91 -8.07
N ALA A 514 1.31 11.88 -7.95
CA ALA A 514 0.03 11.93 -7.23
C ALA A 514 0.19 12.31 -5.75
N TYR A 515 1.37 12.08 -5.17
CA TYR A 515 1.62 12.32 -3.75
C TYR A 515 2.03 13.77 -3.49
N SER A 516 2.90 14.35 -4.32
CA SER A 516 3.19 15.78 -4.24
C SER A 516 2.05 16.62 -4.78
N GLY A 517 1.44 16.27 -5.91
CA GLY A 517 0.19 16.84 -6.44
C GLY A 517 0.28 17.55 -7.80
N GLY A 518 1.48 17.86 -8.29
CA GLY A 518 1.69 18.47 -9.62
C GLY A 518 0.77 19.66 -9.92
N ALA A 519 0.06 19.63 -11.05
CA ALA A 519 -0.76 20.75 -11.53
C ALA A 519 -1.93 21.12 -10.60
N ASN A 520 -2.27 20.31 -9.60
CA ASN A 520 -3.24 20.73 -8.58
C ASN A 520 -2.79 22.01 -7.86
N TRP A 521 -1.48 22.25 -7.77
CA TRP A 521 -0.90 23.43 -7.13
C TRP A 521 -1.04 24.73 -7.90
N ILE A 522 -1.65 24.75 -9.09
CA ILE A 522 -2.08 26.00 -9.75
C ILE A 522 -3.57 26.27 -9.60
N ASN A 523 -4.29 25.42 -8.86
CA ASN A 523 -5.66 25.66 -8.50
C ASN A 523 -5.73 26.74 -7.41
N GLU A 524 -6.29 27.91 -7.75
CA GLU A 524 -6.43 29.04 -6.82
C GLU A 524 -7.14 28.64 -5.52
N LYS A 525 -8.22 27.86 -5.61
CA LYS A 525 -9.03 27.49 -4.45
C LYS A 525 -8.24 26.61 -3.49
N LEU A 526 -7.44 25.67 -4.00
CA LEU A 526 -6.57 24.82 -3.18
C LEU A 526 -5.54 25.66 -2.40
N ILE A 527 -4.76 26.48 -3.14
CA ILE A 527 -3.67 27.28 -2.55
C ILE A 527 -4.21 28.28 -1.52
N THR A 528 -5.27 28.99 -1.85
CA THR A 528 -5.83 30.03 -0.98
C THR A 528 -6.48 29.42 0.27
N THR A 529 -7.11 28.26 0.15
CA THR A 529 -7.66 27.51 1.30
C THR A 529 -6.55 27.10 2.27
N ILE A 530 -5.47 26.50 1.78
CA ILE A 530 -4.34 26.09 2.64
C ILE A 530 -3.67 27.31 3.27
N ARG A 531 -3.40 28.37 2.50
CA ARG A 531 -2.81 29.61 3.03
C ARG A 531 -3.69 30.23 4.12
N ALA A 532 -5.00 30.33 3.90
CA ALA A 532 -5.91 30.90 4.87
C ALA A 532 -5.97 30.06 6.16
N TRP A 533 -6.04 28.73 6.04
CA TRP A 533 -6.01 27.82 7.17
C TRP A 533 -4.72 27.95 7.99
N MET A 534 -3.55 27.96 7.32
CA MET A 534 -2.27 28.16 7.99
C MET A 534 -2.13 29.52 8.65
N TYR A 535 -2.57 30.60 7.98
CA TYR A 535 -2.52 31.95 8.54
C TYR A 535 -3.28 32.04 9.88
N ASN A 536 -4.33 31.22 10.05
CA ASN A 536 -5.17 31.16 11.25
C ASN A 536 -4.75 30.07 12.24
N GLY A 537 -3.57 29.46 12.11
CA GLY A 537 -3.00 28.58 13.13
C GLY A 537 -2.70 27.15 12.68
N GLY A 538 -3.10 26.76 11.46
CA GLY A 538 -2.81 25.43 10.92
C GLY A 538 -1.31 25.18 10.69
N GLY A 539 -0.86 23.95 10.96
CA GLY A 539 0.51 23.50 10.70
C GLY A 539 0.67 22.83 9.34
N PHE A 540 1.76 23.06 8.63
CA PHE A 540 2.03 22.35 7.36
C PHE A 540 3.44 21.80 7.32
N ILE A 541 3.57 20.52 6.97
CA ILE A 541 4.87 19.88 6.77
C ILE A 541 4.98 19.46 5.31
N GLY A 542 5.96 20.02 4.62
CA GLY A 542 6.32 19.63 3.27
C GLY A 542 7.56 18.74 3.28
N ILE A 543 7.50 17.56 2.63
CA ILE A 543 8.59 16.59 2.60
C ILE A 543 8.99 16.25 1.15
N GLY A 544 10.27 16.42 0.82
CA GLY A 544 10.79 16.22 -0.54
C GLY A 544 10.50 17.41 -1.45
N GLU A 545 9.61 17.25 -2.42
CA GLU A 545 9.20 18.31 -3.34
C GLU A 545 7.72 18.72 -3.11
N PRO A 546 7.38 19.20 -1.90
CA PRO A 546 6.02 19.57 -1.56
C PRO A 546 5.56 20.75 -2.40
N THR A 547 4.31 20.74 -2.85
CA THR A 547 3.73 21.87 -3.59
C THR A 547 4.45 22.21 -4.91
N ALA A 548 5.26 21.29 -5.42
CA ALA A 548 6.10 21.53 -6.57
C ALA A 548 5.29 21.55 -7.88
N TYR A 549 5.31 22.70 -8.54
CA TYR A 549 4.87 22.90 -9.91
C TYR A 549 5.43 24.24 -10.39
N GLN A 550 6.35 24.27 -11.36
CA GLN A 550 6.96 25.53 -11.81
C GLN A 550 5.90 26.45 -12.44
N HIS A 551 5.55 27.54 -11.76
CA HIS A 551 4.52 28.48 -12.20
C HIS A 551 4.70 29.87 -11.58
N GLU A 552 4.46 30.92 -12.37
CA GLU A 552 4.50 32.34 -11.96
C GLU A 552 5.72 32.74 -11.10
N GLY A 553 6.89 32.17 -11.41
CA GLY A 553 8.16 32.53 -10.76
C GLY A 553 8.54 31.71 -9.53
N HIS A 554 7.71 30.76 -9.10
CA HIS A 554 8.01 29.85 -7.98
C HIS A 554 8.00 28.39 -8.42
N TYR A 555 8.84 27.58 -7.78
CA TYR A 555 8.81 26.13 -7.98
C TYR A 555 7.87 25.47 -6.97
N PHE A 556 8.07 25.72 -5.67
CA PHE A 556 7.07 25.40 -4.65
C PHE A 556 5.99 26.47 -4.64
N GLN A 557 4.74 26.12 -4.97
CA GLN A 557 3.65 27.08 -5.03
C GLN A 557 3.27 27.64 -3.65
N LEU A 558 3.66 26.96 -2.57
CA LEU A 558 3.61 27.47 -1.20
C LEU A 558 5.00 27.91 -0.67
N ALA A 559 5.95 28.29 -1.53
CA ALA A 559 7.30 28.70 -1.10
C ALA A 559 7.28 29.83 -0.06
N ASN A 560 6.39 30.81 -0.22
CA ASN A 560 6.22 31.91 0.73
C ASN A 560 5.73 31.47 2.12
N VAL A 561 5.11 30.30 2.19
CA VAL A 561 4.61 29.69 3.43
C VAL A 561 5.67 28.77 4.03
N LEU A 562 6.28 27.92 3.20
CA LEU A 562 7.36 27.01 3.57
C LEU A 562 8.65 27.76 3.97
N GLY A 563 8.84 28.99 3.48
CA GLY A 563 10.05 29.79 3.69
C GLY A 563 11.25 29.31 2.86
N VAL A 564 11.06 28.31 2.00
CA VAL A 564 12.08 27.75 1.11
C VAL A 564 11.52 27.56 -0.29
N ASP A 565 12.40 27.53 -1.28
CA ASP A 565 12.10 27.14 -2.66
C ASP A 565 13.27 26.32 -3.23
N LYS A 566 13.11 25.76 -4.43
CA LYS A 566 14.15 24.99 -5.12
C LYS A 566 14.74 25.75 -6.30
N GLU A 567 16.07 25.86 -6.36
CA GLU A 567 16.77 26.48 -7.50
C GLU A 567 16.87 25.51 -8.67
N LEU A 568 16.47 25.97 -9.86
CA LEU A 568 16.42 25.20 -11.11
C LEU A 568 17.45 25.68 -12.17
N GLY A 569 18.27 26.68 -11.83
CA GLY A 569 19.17 27.37 -12.74
C GLY A 569 18.64 28.73 -13.22
N PHE A 570 17.37 29.06 -12.93
CA PHE A 570 16.71 30.28 -13.41
C PHE A 570 17.07 31.52 -12.59
N SER A 571 17.43 31.35 -11.32
CA SER A 571 17.72 32.47 -10.41
C SER A 571 19.16 32.50 -9.90
N LEU A 572 20.10 31.87 -10.62
CA LEU A 572 21.53 31.87 -10.27
C LEU A 572 22.17 33.26 -10.28
N SER A 573 21.56 34.22 -10.99
CA SER A 573 21.97 35.64 -10.94
C SER A 573 21.56 36.35 -9.65
N THR A 574 20.83 35.68 -8.77
CA THR A 574 20.38 36.18 -7.48
C THR A 574 21.02 35.35 -6.37
N ASP A 575 21.93 35.98 -5.62
CA ASP A 575 22.62 35.38 -4.50
C ASP A 575 21.65 34.87 -3.43
N LYS A 576 21.93 33.69 -2.87
CA LYS A 576 21.18 33.06 -1.77
C LYS A 576 22.02 33.11 -0.50
N TYR A 577 21.78 34.09 0.37
CA TYR A 577 22.65 34.38 1.52
C TYR A 577 22.14 33.83 2.86
N PHE A 578 20.90 33.36 2.94
CA PHE A 578 20.34 32.76 4.15
C PHE A 578 20.79 31.30 4.25
N ILE A 579 21.92 31.08 4.91
CA ILE A 579 22.60 29.77 4.95
C ILE A 579 23.00 29.32 6.37
N ASN A 580 22.79 30.17 7.38
CA ASN A 580 23.26 29.90 8.73
C ASN A 580 22.19 29.12 9.50
N PRO A 581 22.47 27.88 9.94
CA PRO A 581 21.56 27.16 10.82
C PRO A 581 21.46 27.82 12.20
N VAL A 582 20.31 27.66 12.85
CA VAL A 582 20.15 27.98 14.27
C VAL A 582 20.88 26.95 15.13
N GLU A 583 21.51 27.39 16.22
CA GLU A 583 22.27 26.49 17.09
C GLU A 583 21.40 25.48 17.83
N ASN A 584 20.20 25.90 18.25
CA ASN A 584 19.25 25.07 19.01
C ASN A 584 17.85 25.29 18.46
N HIS A 585 17.11 24.21 18.26
CA HIS A 585 15.71 24.26 17.83
C HIS A 585 14.90 23.13 18.47
N PHE A 586 13.61 23.36 18.71
CA PHE A 586 12.73 22.36 19.33
C PHE A 586 12.66 21.06 18.50
N ILE A 587 12.62 21.18 17.17
CA ILE A 587 12.50 20.05 16.24
C ILE A 587 13.69 19.09 16.36
N SER A 588 14.92 19.62 16.43
CA SER A 588 16.16 18.82 16.44
C SER A 588 16.68 18.50 17.85
N ALA A 589 15.92 18.80 18.91
CA ALA A 589 16.42 18.72 20.28
C ALA A 589 16.81 17.29 20.73
N ASP A 590 16.24 16.25 20.11
CA ASP A 590 16.60 14.84 20.37
C ASP A 590 17.46 14.23 19.25
N SER A 591 17.78 15.00 18.20
CA SER A 591 18.52 14.51 17.04
C SER A 591 20.01 14.48 17.34
N THR A 592 20.62 13.31 17.19
CA THR A 592 22.08 13.13 17.25
C THR A 592 22.72 13.09 15.86
N GLN A 593 21.91 12.71 14.88
CA GLN A 593 22.26 12.58 13.47
C GLN A 593 21.01 12.88 12.63
N PHE A 594 21.22 13.26 11.37
CA PHE A 594 20.15 13.45 10.40
C PHE A 594 20.36 12.48 9.25
N ASP A 595 19.29 11.79 8.88
CA ASP A 595 19.20 11.01 7.64
C ASP A 595 17.96 11.47 6.87
N PHE A 596 18.19 12.18 5.77
CA PHE A 596 17.13 12.66 4.88
C PHE A 596 16.93 11.74 3.66
N GLY A 597 17.54 10.55 3.66
CA GLY A 597 17.45 9.58 2.60
C GLY A 597 18.02 10.09 1.27
N GLU A 598 17.19 10.09 0.23
CA GLU A 598 17.58 10.65 -1.08
C GLU A 598 17.82 12.16 -1.02
N GLY A 599 17.23 12.85 -0.03
CA GLY A 599 17.34 14.29 0.18
C GLY A 599 16.84 15.11 -1.02
N MET A 600 17.08 16.41 -1.00
CA MET A 600 16.69 17.31 -2.07
C MET A 600 17.78 18.32 -2.37
N LYS A 601 18.12 18.41 -3.65
CA LYS A 601 19.14 19.33 -4.12
C LYS A 601 18.64 20.75 -4.28
N ASN A 602 19.55 21.70 -4.11
CA ASN A 602 19.38 23.12 -4.41
C ASN A 602 18.22 23.80 -3.67
N ILE A 603 17.85 23.32 -2.48
CA ILE A 603 16.83 23.98 -1.66
C ILE A 603 17.48 25.16 -0.95
N TYR A 604 16.81 26.31 -1.00
CA TYR A 604 17.31 27.55 -0.41
C TYR A 604 16.22 28.29 0.36
N ALA A 605 16.61 29.00 1.40
CA ALA A 605 15.71 29.85 2.19
C ALA A 605 15.41 31.17 1.49
N LEU A 606 14.16 31.63 1.59
CA LEU A 606 13.68 32.86 0.95
C LEU A 606 13.92 34.14 1.78
N SER A 607 14.04 34.01 3.09
CA SER A 607 14.17 35.15 3.99
C SER A 607 14.91 34.80 5.27
N ASP A 608 15.28 35.82 6.04
CA ASP A 608 15.84 35.71 7.39
C ASP A 608 14.83 35.19 8.43
N LYS A 609 13.54 35.12 8.09
CA LYS A 609 12.50 34.52 8.93
C LYS A 609 12.47 32.99 8.86
N THR A 610 13.14 32.40 7.86
CA THR A 610 13.25 30.95 7.75
C THR A 610 14.31 30.48 8.73
N GLU A 611 13.89 29.76 9.76
CA GLU A 611 14.79 29.13 10.73
C GLU A 611 15.35 27.86 10.10
N ILE A 612 16.57 27.95 9.58
CA ILE A 612 17.29 26.80 9.05
C ILE A 612 17.78 25.95 10.22
N ILE A 613 17.41 24.68 10.26
CA ILE A 613 17.76 23.75 11.35
C ILE A 613 18.89 22.83 10.92
N GLU A 614 18.87 22.38 9.66
CA GLU A 614 19.97 21.64 9.06
C GLU A 614 20.28 22.26 7.68
N TYR A 615 21.57 22.56 7.50
CA TYR A 615 22.15 23.02 6.25
C TYR A 615 23.47 22.30 6.03
N SER A 616 23.56 21.56 4.94
CA SER A 616 24.82 20.96 4.50
C SER A 616 24.87 20.91 2.97
N ASN A 617 26.05 20.70 2.42
CA ASN A 617 26.27 20.60 0.96
C ASN A 617 25.79 21.81 0.14
N GLY A 618 25.60 22.98 0.77
CA GLY A 618 25.10 24.19 0.11
C GLY A 618 23.57 24.29 0.04
N GLU A 619 22.84 23.47 0.78
CA GLU A 619 21.40 23.27 0.64
C GLU A 619 20.71 23.19 2.01
N VAL A 620 19.44 23.60 2.08
CA VAL A 620 18.60 23.45 3.28
C VAL A 620 17.98 22.05 3.27
N HIS A 621 18.19 21.26 4.32
CA HIS A 621 17.53 19.95 4.44
C HIS A 621 16.42 19.92 5.50
N LEU A 622 16.48 20.80 6.50
CA LEU A 622 15.43 20.96 7.50
C LEU A 622 15.28 22.42 7.86
N SER A 623 14.06 22.96 7.80
CA SER A 623 13.77 24.33 8.22
C SER A 623 12.35 24.51 8.71
N SER A 624 12.12 25.63 9.39
CA SER A 624 10.78 26.08 9.76
C SER A 624 10.54 27.54 9.35
N HIS A 625 9.29 27.91 9.12
CA HIS A 625 8.93 29.26 8.75
C HIS A 625 7.56 29.65 9.33
N PRO A 626 7.45 30.81 10.02
CA PRO A 626 6.17 31.29 10.54
C PRO A 626 5.28 31.87 9.43
N PHE A 627 3.98 31.60 9.48
CA PHE A 627 3.01 32.18 8.53
C PHE A 627 1.70 32.55 9.24
N GLY A 628 1.55 33.83 9.58
CA GLY A 628 0.44 34.29 10.41
C GLY A 628 0.55 33.70 11.82
N GLN A 629 -0.48 32.97 12.25
CA GLN A 629 -0.52 32.24 13.52
C GLN A 629 -0.03 30.79 13.38
N GLY A 630 0.09 30.26 12.15
CA GLY A 630 0.58 28.92 11.88
C GLY A 630 2.07 28.87 11.56
N ARG A 631 2.56 27.65 11.31
CA ARG A 631 3.96 27.36 11.01
C ARG A 631 4.07 26.31 9.92
N ALA A 632 5.06 26.50 9.05
CA ALA A 632 5.47 25.51 8.07
C ALA A 632 6.78 24.85 8.50
N VAL A 633 6.95 23.58 8.18
CA VAL A 633 8.23 22.86 8.28
C VAL A 633 8.53 22.24 6.93
N TYR A 634 9.78 22.37 6.48
CA TYR A 634 10.30 21.67 5.31
C TYR A 634 11.31 20.61 5.75
N ILE A 635 11.18 19.41 5.18
CA ILE A 635 12.10 18.27 5.39
C ILE A 635 12.50 17.71 4.03
N ALA A 636 13.78 17.55 3.74
CA ALA A 636 14.24 17.08 2.42
C ALA A 636 13.87 15.61 2.13
N GLY A 637 13.68 14.79 3.16
CA GLY A 637 13.25 13.40 3.08
C GLY A 637 13.22 12.80 4.48
N LEU A 638 12.46 11.73 4.69
CA LEU A 638 12.26 11.16 6.02
C LEU A 638 12.18 9.62 5.98
N PRO A 639 13.30 8.91 5.74
CA PRO A 639 13.38 7.46 5.94
C PRO A 639 12.92 7.05 7.34
N TYR A 640 12.39 5.83 7.47
CA TYR A 640 11.99 5.33 8.77
C TYR A 640 13.21 5.01 9.64
N SER A 641 13.25 5.60 10.83
CA SER A 641 14.12 5.25 11.94
C SER A 641 13.52 5.80 13.23
N GLU A 642 14.02 5.42 14.39
CA GLU A 642 13.62 6.01 15.67
C GLU A 642 13.98 7.49 15.74
N GLU A 643 15.14 7.89 15.22
CA GLU A 643 15.55 9.30 15.10
C GLU A 643 14.56 10.11 14.26
N ASN A 644 14.22 9.62 13.08
CA ASN A 644 13.32 10.33 12.17
C ASN A 644 11.86 10.29 12.63
N THR A 645 11.45 9.21 13.31
CA THR A 645 10.15 9.16 13.99
C THR A 645 10.07 10.25 15.06
N ARG A 646 11.12 10.41 15.89
CA ARG A 646 11.19 11.47 16.89
C ARG A 646 11.23 12.87 16.26
N LEU A 647 12.01 13.04 15.20
CA LEU A 647 12.12 14.29 14.44
C LEU A 647 10.75 14.71 13.89
N LEU A 648 10.03 13.79 13.23
CA LEU A 648 8.70 14.05 12.70
C LEU A 648 7.72 14.39 13.81
N MET A 649 7.73 13.67 14.93
CA MET A 649 6.88 13.98 16.08
C MET A 649 7.13 15.38 16.62
N ARG A 650 8.39 15.81 16.75
CA ARG A 650 8.71 17.18 17.16
C ARG A 650 8.29 18.20 16.10
N ALA A 651 8.49 17.90 14.82
CA ALA A 651 8.04 18.76 13.72
C ALA A 651 6.52 18.97 13.73
N LEU A 652 5.73 17.91 14.00
CA LEU A 652 4.28 17.98 14.12
C LEU A 652 3.84 18.88 15.26
N TYR A 653 4.36 18.67 16.47
CA TYR A 653 4.01 19.51 17.62
C TYR A 653 4.48 20.96 17.45
N TYR A 654 5.63 21.18 16.80
CA TYR A 654 6.12 22.52 16.48
C TYR A 654 5.22 23.24 15.48
N ALA A 655 4.85 22.56 14.38
CA ALA A 655 3.98 23.11 13.34
C ALA A 655 2.59 23.47 13.88
N ALA A 656 2.10 22.69 14.85
CA ALA A 656 0.82 22.92 15.53
C ALA A 656 0.89 23.96 16.68
N ASN A 657 2.04 24.60 16.95
CA ASN A 657 2.25 25.47 18.12
C ASN A 657 1.93 24.81 19.48
N LYS A 658 2.25 23.51 19.63
CA LYS A 658 1.92 22.68 20.79
C LYS A 658 3.16 22.13 21.50
N GLU A 659 4.32 22.77 21.40
CA GLU A 659 5.58 22.31 22.02
C GLU A 659 5.45 22.01 23.52
N GLY A 660 4.65 22.79 24.25
CA GLY A 660 4.38 22.61 25.67
C GLY A 660 3.60 21.33 26.02
N GLU A 661 3.00 20.66 25.04
CA GLU A 661 2.23 19.43 25.21
C GLU A 661 3.02 18.17 24.80
N PHE A 662 4.20 18.33 24.21
CA PHE A 662 4.99 17.23 23.63
C PHE A 662 5.38 16.14 24.62
N GLN A 663 5.56 16.50 25.91
CA GLN A 663 5.95 15.56 26.95
C GLN A 663 4.78 14.79 27.56
N LYS A 664 3.52 15.05 27.17
CA LYS A 664 2.37 14.27 27.67
C LYS A 664 2.44 12.85 27.12
N TYR A 665 2.46 11.85 28.01
CA TYR A 665 2.58 10.44 27.64
C TYR A 665 3.78 10.18 26.70
N HIS A 666 4.97 10.51 27.19
CA HIS A 666 6.20 10.57 26.39
C HIS A 666 7.34 9.75 27.02
N ALA A 667 8.27 9.26 26.20
CA ALA A 667 9.51 8.64 26.65
C ALA A 667 10.72 9.47 26.19
N SER A 668 11.65 9.80 27.09
CA SER A 668 12.82 10.62 26.75
C SER A 668 13.81 9.96 25.78
N ASN A 669 13.78 8.63 25.66
CA ASN A 669 14.64 7.85 24.79
C ASN A 669 13.92 7.58 23.46
N ILE A 670 14.57 7.83 22.34
CA ILE A 670 13.99 7.66 20.99
C ILE A 670 13.62 6.21 20.68
N TYR A 671 14.31 5.24 21.29
CA TYR A 671 13.99 3.80 21.15
C TYR A 671 12.80 3.37 22.00
N CYS A 672 12.20 4.27 22.78
CA CYS A 672 11.06 3.99 23.63
C CYS A 672 9.85 4.85 23.25
N GLU A 673 8.67 4.26 23.33
CA GLU A 673 7.39 4.96 23.14
C GLU A 673 6.46 4.68 24.33
N VAL A 674 5.52 5.60 24.55
CA VAL A 674 4.45 5.45 25.54
C VAL A 674 3.12 5.51 24.78
N HIS A 675 2.30 4.48 24.95
CA HIS A 675 0.97 4.39 24.39
C HIS A 675 -0.03 4.41 25.54
N ALA A 676 -0.77 5.51 25.69
CA ALA A 676 -1.68 5.70 26.81
C ALA A 676 -3.16 5.54 26.40
N TYR A 677 -3.96 5.02 27.33
CA TYR A 677 -5.39 4.76 27.16
C TYR A 677 -6.17 5.36 28.34
N PRO A 678 -6.44 6.69 28.31
CA PRO A 678 -6.99 7.41 29.45
C PRO A 678 -8.32 6.87 29.97
N SER A 679 -9.18 6.32 29.09
CA SER A 679 -10.48 5.77 29.48
C SER A 679 -10.39 4.52 30.36
N ILE A 680 -9.25 3.82 30.35
CA ILE A 680 -8.98 2.65 31.19
C ILE A 680 -7.80 2.86 32.15
N GLN A 681 -7.24 4.08 32.20
CA GLN A 681 -6.15 4.45 33.12
C GLN A 681 -4.90 3.56 33.00
N LYS A 682 -4.57 3.13 31.77
CA LYS A 682 -3.41 2.28 31.48
C LYS A 682 -2.52 2.87 30.41
N MET A 683 -1.22 2.59 30.50
CA MET A 683 -0.26 2.83 29.44
C MET A 683 0.62 1.62 29.19
N ALA A 684 1.02 1.44 27.93
CA ALA A 684 2.10 0.56 27.53
C ALA A 684 3.36 1.40 27.33
N ILE A 685 4.45 1.00 27.97
CA ILE A 685 5.80 1.52 27.73
C ILE A 685 6.53 0.46 26.92
N VAL A 686 6.97 0.81 25.72
CA VAL A 686 7.59 -0.15 24.80
C VAL A 686 9.04 0.20 24.51
N ASN A 687 9.86 -0.84 24.41
CA ASN A 687 11.19 -0.77 23.84
C ASN A 687 11.12 -1.28 22.40
N ASN A 688 11.36 -0.38 21.45
CA ASN A 688 11.33 -0.67 20.01
C ASN A 688 12.70 -1.12 19.46
N SER A 689 13.67 -1.46 20.34
CA SER A 689 14.95 -2.04 19.95
C SER A 689 15.21 -3.42 20.58
N MET A 690 16.17 -4.16 20.02
CA MET A 690 16.58 -5.49 20.50
C MET A 690 17.68 -5.46 21.58
N ILE A 691 17.83 -4.33 22.27
CA ILE A 691 18.81 -4.16 23.36
C ILE A 691 18.13 -3.52 24.56
N GLU A 692 18.70 -3.65 25.76
CA GLU A 692 18.17 -2.97 26.94
C GLU A 692 18.16 -1.46 26.74
N GLN A 693 17.05 -0.80 27.09
CA GLN A 693 16.91 0.65 27.02
C GLN A 693 16.56 1.23 28.38
N LYS A 694 17.12 2.42 28.65
CA LYS A 694 16.73 3.25 29.79
C LYS A 694 16.03 4.50 29.28
N THR A 695 14.93 4.86 29.92
CA THR A 695 14.14 6.02 29.52
C THR A 695 13.47 6.69 30.71
N VAL A 696 13.23 7.99 30.60
CA VAL A 696 12.35 8.71 31.51
C VAL A 696 10.97 8.76 30.87
N VAL A 697 9.99 8.14 31.54
CA VAL A 697 8.59 8.13 31.13
C VAL A 697 7.86 9.26 31.82
N TYR A 698 7.13 10.04 31.03
CA TYR A 698 6.24 11.12 31.46
C TYR A 698 4.80 10.66 31.35
N ASP A 699 4.01 10.89 32.40
CA ASP A 699 2.56 10.70 32.34
C ASP A 699 1.85 11.91 31.70
N GLY A 700 0.52 11.87 31.67
CA GLY A 700 -0.29 12.98 31.14
C GLY A 700 -0.35 14.22 32.05
N GLN A 701 0.13 14.12 33.30
CA GLN A 701 0.08 15.17 34.34
C GLN A 701 1.45 15.84 34.56
N GLY A 702 2.50 15.34 33.90
CA GLY A 702 3.87 15.86 34.02
C GLY A 702 4.72 15.17 35.09
N ASN A 703 4.22 14.13 35.77
CA ASN A 703 5.07 13.31 36.60
C ASN A 703 5.99 12.48 35.73
N ARG A 704 7.20 12.21 36.23
CA ARG A 704 8.21 11.45 35.50
C ARG A 704 8.88 10.39 36.35
N LYS A 705 9.22 9.27 35.73
CA LYS A 705 10.00 8.19 36.37
C LYS A 705 10.99 7.56 35.40
N GLU A 706 12.10 7.09 35.94
CA GLU A 706 13.08 6.32 35.18
C GLU A 706 12.64 4.85 35.10
N VAL A 707 12.74 4.28 33.90
CA VAL A 707 12.37 2.89 33.60
C VAL A 707 13.50 2.26 32.79
N THR A 708 13.90 1.05 33.18
CA THR A 708 14.75 0.16 32.36
C THR A 708 13.88 -0.92 31.75
N LEU A 709 13.94 -1.06 30.42
CA LEU A 709 13.21 -2.04 29.64
C LEU A 709 14.19 -3.05 29.02
N ALA A 710 13.87 -4.34 29.15
CA ALA A 710 14.58 -5.40 28.47
C ALA A 710 14.45 -5.28 26.94
N PRO A 711 15.32 -5.97 26.17
CA PRO A 711 15.17 -6.07 24.71
C PRO A 711 13.75 -6.39 24.28
N SER A 712 13.19 -5.63 23.35
CA SER A 712 11.84 -5.80 22.82
C SER A 712 10.70 -5.77 23.86
N GLU A 713 10.93 -5.33 25.11
CA GLU A 713 9.90 -5.39 26.17
C GLU A 713 8.71 -4.45 25.87
N ILE A 714 7.50 -4.95 26.14
CA ILE A 714 6.32 -4.13 26.45
C ILE A 714 6.02 -4.25 27.95
N ARG A 715 5.84 -3.10 28.62
CA ARG A 715 5.45 -3.04 30.02
C ARG A 715 4.14 -2.29 30.18
N TRP A 716 3.14 -2.96 30.72
CA TRP A 716 1.86 -2.36 31.08
C TRP A 716 1.92 -1.77 32.49
N GLU A 717 1.40 -0.55 32.63
CA GLU A 717 1.30 0.13 33.92
C GLU A 717 -0.02 0.89 34.03
N ASP A 718 -0.58 0.92 35.23
CA ASP A 718 -1.72 1.77 35.56
C ASP A 718 -1.26 3.20 35.92
N PHE A 719 -2.08 4.20 35.63
CA PHE A 719 -1.88 5.58 36.10
C PHE A 719 -3.15 6.17 36.70
N SER A 720 -3.01 7.02 37.70
CA SER A 720 -4.14 7.75 38.29
C SER A 720 -4.42 9.01 37.49
N ASN A 721 -5.70 9.31 37.23
CA ASN A 721 -6.14 10.63 36.74
C ASN A 721 -6.51 11.59 37.88
N GLU A 722 -6.19 11.27 39.14
CA GLU A 722 -6.56 12.15 40.26
C GLU A 722 -5.88 13.53 40.11
N ASP A 723 -6.73 14.56 40.03
CA ASP A 723 -6.42 15.97 40.27
C ASP A 723 -6.16 16.24 41.76
#